data_AF-B0D2R1-F1
#
_entry.id   AF-B0D2R1-F1
#
_cell.length_a   1.000
_cell.length_b   1.000
_cell.length_c   1.000
_cell.angle_alpha   90.00
_cell.angle_beta   90.00
_cell.angle_gamma   90.00
#
_symmetry.space_group_name_H-M   'P 1'
#
loop_
_entity.id
_entity.type
_entity.pdbx_description
1 polymer ?
#
loop_
_entity_poly.entity_id
_entity_poly.type
_entity_poly.pdbx_seq_one_letter_code
_entity_poly.pdbx_strand_id
1 'polypeptide(L)'
;MPKVPQTSPATGLPTSSSYIYTLDCHFVDSAGRTLLLRGVNLSGASKAPVGHLSYLLEDFWDSAEAGGESFVGRPLNIDDGSADVHLARLRGWGFNMLRFPFTWEAIEHAGPKKYDYEFIDYTIRVLQKCKDYGFRVYLDPHQDTWSRFSGGSGAPYWTLAACGINPKHITDTQAAIIHCEYPLAHAPDPAALPAMIWSTNYGRLFSQTVFTLFFAGRDFAPDCIIDGVNIQDYLQDHYIGACGVLADRIREYDNGSLLDDCIIGWDNMNEPFEGLCGWDDLNTIPARQGSTLKKGPSPTPAQGLRLGMGKAQTVDHWTFGMFGPSRDGTVTIDPKGRKLWSDGEEEVDGVHPKWGWKRDTTKWTLGTCIWAQHGVWDIETGYIVRPDYFKYHPLTGQEVDFITDYWKPHFVAYTQRIRSAHPEAIIFVQPPVFAKPPKFEEDDDCLQGRCAYSAHYYDGLTLVTRHWNWFNADALGLLRGKYSSPLQAVKVGSGAIRKSLQEQLALLQSDADILGPYPTIIGEIGTPFDMDGKKSYGWTDKGKFKGDYRNQEKALDASLNGCDGSNGLNYTIWTFCPDDHSHQWGDGWNMEDLSLWSPDDVWNDVQQQPGPLAPPKLRGTPAISSPSLDTLATTGSIGSLSTLGLKRFGHSLARNSPPNPYDFLTNGARAVRAFARPYPSKVVGKPLDVKFDIGKGLFRMVVTVGPEDRPEKGLATEVYIPLVHYAHPRLLVQGKASTPSTNKRPQLRRRKTSKLSNDARSTNSSTLSLSESIRERAQPSEDLEMANRSSDTEQGCIESGSSTSLLCDPSIPGPLSLSPPSPTPLLVDVEVKVSSGTWRVDGQTLFWWYDVPAEGEPPREYTIEVKRQGGVIKSTDVNRRRKGKKPRKLEEQDEKSWCERVCEPESVCVVM
;
A
#
# COMPACT_ATOMS: atom_id res chain seq x y z
N MET A 1 -14.35 21.39 -18.94
CA MET A 1 -13.95 20.09 -18.37
C MET A 1 -14.72 19.05 -19.14
N PRO A 2 -14.16 17.86 -19.40
CA PRO A 2 -14.93 16.76 -19.96
C PRO A 2 -16.24 16.65 -19.17
N LYS A 3 -17.38 16.74 -19.87
CA LYS A 3 -18.69 16.83 -19.22
C LYS A 3 -19.00 15.48 -18.58
N VAL A 4 -18.65 15.36 -17.31
CA VAL A 4 -18.88 14.14 -16.53
C VAL A 4 -20.39 13.81 -16.52
N PRO A 5 -20.78 12.54 -16.72
CA PRO A 5 -22.17 12.13 -16.70
C PRO A 5 -22.87 12.61 -15.42
N GLN A 6 -23.99 13.32 -15.55
CA GLN A 6 -24.70 13.85 -14.36
C GLN A 6 -25.41 12.76 -13.56
N THR A 7 -25.42 11.52 -14.06
CA THR A 7 -26.01 10.32 -13.47
C THR A 7 -25.02 9.17 -13.52
N SER A 8 -25.00 8.33 -12.49
CA SER A 8 -24.18 7.12 -12.46
C SER A 8 -24.61 6.11 -13.53
N PRO A 9 -23.65 5.41 -14.19
CA PRO A 9 -23.96 4.30 -15.09
C PRO A 9 -24.48 3.05 -14.37
N ALA A 10 -24.22 2.87 -13.06
CA ALA A 10 -24.65 1.69 -12.31
C ALA A 10 -26.06 1.83 -11.69
N THR A 11 -26.45 3.06 -11.30
CA THR A 11 -27.74 3.29 -10.62
C THR A 11 -28.72 4.16 -11.41
N GLY A 12 -28.25 4.91 -12.40
CA GLY A 12 -29.02 5.96 -13.08
C GLY A 12 -29.35 7.18 -12.20
N LEU A 13 -28.87 7.23 -10.95
CA LEU A 13 -29.14 8.31 -10.01
C LEU A 13 -28.14 9.48 -10.17
N PRO A 14 -28.49 10.71 -9.76
CA PRO A 14 -27.56 11.84 -9.80
C PRO A 14 -26.30 11.63 -8.96
N THR A 15 -25.13 11.90 -9.54
CA THR A 15 -23.82 11.72 -8.89
C THR A 15 -23.55 12.76 -7.80
N SER A 16 -22.87 12.36 -6.71
CA SER A 16 -22.44 13.29 -5.65
C SER A 16 -21.20 14.13 -6.03
N SER A 17 -20.91 15.19 -5.27
CA SER A 17 -19.69 15.99 -5.44
C SER A 17 -18.40 15.25 -5.06
N SER A 18 -18.48 14.18 -4.27
CA SER A 18 -17.33 13.35 -3.90
C SER A 18 -17.07 12.17 -4.84
N TYR A 19 -18.04 11.86 -5.71
CA TYR A 19 -18.01 10.74 -6.65
C TYR A 19 -16.80 10.81 -7.59
N ILE A 20 -16.11 9.67 -7.74
CA ILE A 20 -15.01 9.47 -8.68
C ILE A 20 -15.51 8.63 -9.85
N TYR A 21 -15.38 9.15 -11.06
CA TYR A 21 -15.73 8.46 -12.30
C TYR A 21 -14.56 7.59 -12.78
N THR A 22 -14.88 6.57 -13.58
CA THR A 22 -13.92 5.70 -14.28
C THR A 22 -14.18 5.86 -15.78
N LEU A 23 -13.40 6.74 -16.44
CA LEU A 23 -13.65 7.23 -17.82
C LEU A 23 -12.31 7.36 -18.56
N ASP A 24 -12.28 7.04 -19.87
CA ASP A 24 -11.10 7.17 -20.73
C ASP A 24 -9.79 6.61 -20.13
N CYS A 25 -9.86 5.44 -19.50
CA CYS A 25 -8.74 4.80 -18.77
C CYS A 25 -8.18 5.63 -17.59
N HIS A 26 -8.99 6.55 -17.04
CA HIS A 26 -8.64 7.45 -15.94
C HIS A 26 -9.67 7.43 -14.80
N PHE A 27 -9.20 7.75 -13.59
CA PHE A 27 -10.07 8.23 -12.53
C PHE A 27 -10.32 9.73 -12.74
N VAL A 28 -11.56 10.20 -12.57
CA VAL A 28 -11.93 11.60 -12.82
C VAL A 28 -12.80 12.14 -11.67
N ASP A 29 -12.57 13.38 -11.21
CA ASP A 29 -13.41 14.00 -10.16
C ASP A 29 -14.71 14.61 -10.72
N SER A 30 -15.61 15.01 -9.82
CA SER A 30 -16.90 15.68 -10.13
C SER A 30 -16.78 17.01 -10.87
N ALA A 31 -15.59 17.63 -10.88
CA ALA A 31 -15.31 18.81 -11.70
C ALA A 31 -14.75 18.44 -13.09
N GLY A 32 -14.46 17.16 -13.36
CA GLY A 32 -13.89 16.67 -14.62
C GLY A 32 -12.36 16.74 -14.68
N ARG A 33 -11.65 16.71 -13.54
CA ARG A 33 -10.17 16.60 -13.50
C ARG A 33 -9.72 15.15 -13.48
N THR A 34 -8.69 14.81 -14.25
CA THR A 34 -7.99 13.52 -14.13
C THR A 34 -7.33 13.44 -12.76
N LEU A 35 -7.58 12.37 -12.02
CA LEU A 35 -6.99 12.07 -10.72
C LEU A 35 -5.87 11.04 -10.86
N LEU A 36 -4.77 11.24 -10.14
CA LEU A 36 -3.80 10.17 -9.89
C LEU A 36 -3.90 9.74 -8.43
N LEU A 37 -4.18 8.46 -8.23
CA LEU A 37 -4.34 7.82 -6.94
C LEU A 37 -3.03 7.12 -6.60
N ARG A 38 -2.29 7.69 -5.63
CA ARG A 38 -1.00 7.19 -5.16
C ARG A 38 -1.12 6.93 -3.66
N GLY A 39 -0.82 5.71 -3.25
CA GLY A 39 -1.18 5.23 -1.92
C GLY A 39 -0.25 4.19 -1.33
N VAL A 40 -0.71 3.61 -0.22
CA VAL A 40 -0.09 2.48 0.48
C VAL A 40 -1.16 1.46 0.87
N ASN A 41 -0.76 0.22 1.09
CA ASN A 41 -1.59 -0.78 1.75
C ASN A 41 -1.55 -0.56 3.27
N LEU A 42 -2.73 -0.50 3.90
CA LEU A 42 -2.92 -0.26 5.32
C LEU A 42 -3.86 -1.35 5.89
N SER A 43 -3.35 -2.49 6.35
CA SER A 43 -1.93 -2.82 6.59
C SER A 43 -1.61 -4.30 6.41
N GLY A 44 -0.33 -4.65 6.22
CA GLY A 44 0.16 -6.01 6.45
C GLY A 44 -0.06 -6.50 7.89
N ALA A 45 -0.19 -5.60 8.87
CA ALA A 45 -0.60 -5.94 10.24
C ALA A 45 -2.04 -6.50 10.33
N SER A 46 -2.88 -6.33 9.30
CA SER A 46 -4.20 -6.96 9.22
C SER A 46 -4.14 -8.48 9.01
N LYS A 47 -2.98 -9.07 8.69
CA LYS A 47 -2.84 -10.52 8.41
C LYS A 47 -3.10 -11.42 9.63
N ALA A 48 -3.09 -10.88 10.86
CA ALA A 48 -3.37 -11.63 12.10
C ALA A 48 -3.86 -10.75 13.27
N PRO A 49 -4.48 -11.35 14.32
CA PRO A 49 -4.84 -10.66 15.56
C PRO A 49 -3.65 -9.98 16.24
N VAL A 50 -3.94 -9.02 17.13
CA VAL A 50 -2.91 -8.34 17.93
C VAL A 50 -2.18 -9.36 18.81
N GLY A 51 -0.85 -9.46 18.66
CA GLY A 51 -0.05 -10.42 19.42
C GLY A 51 -0.02 -11.86 18.87
N HIS A 52 -0.61 -12.12 17.70
CA HIS A 52 -0.59 -13.44 17.04
C HIS A 52 0.24 -13.45 15.76
N LEU A 53 1.47 -12.93 15.87
CA LEU A 53 2.41 -12.81 14.74
C LEU A 53 2.90 -14.19 14.27
N SER A 54 3.14 -14.32 12.96
CA SER A 54 3.42 -15.60 12.27
C SER A 54 4.53 -16.50 12.85
N TYR A 55 5.46 -15.93 13.63
CA TYR A 55 6.57 -16.66 14.26
C TYR A 55 6.26 -17.19 15.67
N LEU A 56 5.08 -16.88 16.23
CA LEU A 56 4.65 -17.30 17.56
C LEU A 56 3.88 -18.63 17.49
N LEU A 57 4.33 -19.62 18.27
CA LEU A 57 3.68 -20.93 18.40
C LEU A 57 2.84 -21.06 19.67
N GLU A 58 3.14 -20.24 20.70
CA GLU A 58 2.36 -20.17 21.94
C GLU A 58 0.92 -19.73 21.63
N ASP A 59 -0.06 -20.49 22.11
CA ASP A 59 -1.50 -20.31 21.86
C ASP A 59 -1.96 -20.32 20.39
N PHE A 60 -1.07 -20.64 19.44
CA PHE A 60 -1.38 -20.56 18.00
C PHE A 60 -2.51 -21.50 17.56
N TRP A 61 -2.50 -22.74 18.06
CA TRP A 61 -3.52 -23.75 17.77
C TRP A 61 -4.71 -23.70 18.73
N ASP A 62 -4.45 -23.47 20.02
CA ASP A 62 -5.46 -23.62 21.07
C ASP A 62 -6.49 -22.48 21.04
N SER A 63 -6.05 -21.21 20.87
CA SER A 63 -6.95 -20.08 20.59
C SER A 63 -7.89 -20.35 19.41
N ALA A 64 -7.38 -20.86 18.28
CA ALA A 64 -8.15 -21.17 17.09
C ALA A 64 -9.17 -22.31 17.31
N GLU A 65 -8.76 -23.34 18.03
CA GLU A 65 -9.62 -24.45 18.42
C GLU A 65 -10.64 -24.07 19.51
N ALA A 66 -10.41 -23.02 20.30
CA ALA A 66 -11.43 -22.38 21.15
C ALA A 66 -12.40 -21.52 20.32
N GLY A 67 -11.90 -20.67 19.41
CA GLY A 67 -12.70 -19.76 18.58
C GLY A 67 -11.92 -18.95 17.55
N GLY A 68 -10.62 -18.72 17.77
CA GLY A 68 -9.89 -17.60 17.19
C GLY A 68 -10.07 -16.34 18.06
N GLU A 69 -9.20 -15.36 17.85
CA GLU A 69 -9.21 -14.09 18.57
C GLU A 69 -9.71 -12.94 17.67
N SER A 70 -10.29 -11.92 18.29
CA SER A 70 -10.74 -10.72 17.59
C SER A 70 -9.56 -9.92 17.01
N PHE A 71 -9.78 -9.27 15.88
CA PHE A 71 -8.81 -8.39 15.23
C PHE A 71 -8.96 -6.92 15.67
N VAL A 72 -9.78 -6.64 16.70
CA VAL A 72 -9.86 -5.32 17.36
C VAL A 72 -8.45 -4.81 17.70
N GLY A 73 -8.17 -3.56 17.31
CA GLY A 73 -6.82 -2.97 17.33
C GLY A 73 -6.14 -2.88 15.96
N ARG A 74 -6.54 -3.70 14.98
CA ARG A 74 -5.99 -3.68 13.60
C ARG A 74 -6.78 -2.75 12.66
N PRO A 75 -6.14 -2.18 11.62
CA PRO A 75 -4.69 -2.09 11.38
C PRO A 75 -4.00 -0.95 12.15
N LEU A 76 -4.74 -0.16 12.95
CA LEU A 76 -4.24 0.99 13.70
C LEU A 76 -4.91 1.03 15.07
N ASN A 77 -4.15 1.27 16.14
CA ASN A 77 -4.72 1.58 17.45
C ASN A 77 -5.32 2.98 17.45
N ILE A 78 -6.65 3.06 17.55
CA ILE A 78 -7.41 4.32 17.51
C ILE A 78 -7.65 4.94 18.89
N ASP A 79 -7.42 4.17 19.96
CA ASP A 79 -7.77 4.53 21.34
C ASP A 79 -6.57 5.07 22.15
N ASP A 80 -5.32 4.81 21.71
CA ASP A 80 -4.10 5.42 22.27
C ASP A 80 -3.65 6.73 21.57
N GLY A 81 -4.32 7.09 20.47
CA GLY A 81 -3.99 8.27 19.65
C GLY A 81 -2.85 8.07 18.65
N SER A 82 -2.28 6.86 18.53
CA SER A 82 -1.25 6.55 17.54
C SER A 82 -1.80 6.61 16.11
N ALA A 83 -3.02 6.13 15.84
CA ALA A 83 -3.66 6.19 14.53
C ALA A 83 -3.54 7.57 13.86
N ASP A 84 -3.80 8.65 14.61
CA ASP A 84 -3.74 10.03 14.13
C ASP A 84 -2.31 10.46 13.74
N VAL A 85 -1.30 9.96 14.46
CA VAL A 85 0.12 10.17 14.16
C VAL A 85 0.54 9.40 12.90
N HIS A 86 0.01 8.19 12.70
CA HIS A 86 0.30 7.38 11.51
C HIS A 86 -0.41 7.92 10.26
N LEU A 87 -1.70 8.27 10.34
CA LEU A 87 -2.46 8.87 9.23
C LEU A 87 -1.90 10.25 8.82
N ALA A 88 -1.53 11.10 9.79
CA ALA A 88 -0.84 12.37 9.50
C ALA A 88 0.49 12.16 8.75
N ARG A 89 1.23 11.08 9.06
CA ARG A 89 2.49 10.73 8.39
C ARG A 89 2.24 10.28 6.95
N LEU A 90 1.25 9.42 6.72
CA LEU A 90 0.85 8.97 5.38
C LEU A 90 0.39 10.15 4.50
N ARG A 91 -0.41 11.08 5.05
CA ARG A 91 -0.80 12.33 4.35
C ARG A 91 0.39 13.24 4.05
N GLY A 92 1.27 13.49 5.01
CA GLY A 92 2.45 14.34 4.80
C GLY A 92 3.50 13.74 3.85
N TRP A 93 3.43 12.44 3.57
CA TRP A 93 4.18 11.78 2.49
C TRP A 93 3.54 11.94 1.11
N GLY A 94 2.28 12.36 1.03
CA GLY A 94 1.55 12.67 -0.20
C GLY A 94 0.56 11.60 -0.64
N PHE A 95 0.30 10.58 0.18
CA PHE A 95 -0.66 9.54 -0.19
C PHE A 95 -2.10 10.07 -0.12
N ASN A 96 -2.86 9.85 -1.19
CA ASN A 96 -4.29 10.16 -1.27
C ASN A 96 -5.18 8.91 -1.31
N MET A 97 -4.58 7.74 -1.53
CA MET A 97 -5.24 6.44 -1.61
C MET A 97 -4.75 5.47 -0.52
N LEU A 98 -5.64 4.61 -0.04
CA LEU A 98 -5.33 3.44 0.77
C LEU A 98 -6.01 2.20 0.16
N ARG A 99 -5.25 1.13 -0.07
CA ARG A 99 -5.82 -0.23 -0.16
C ARG A 99 -5.89 -0.74 1.28
N PHE A 100 -7.05 -1.25 1.70
CA PHE A 100 -7.30 -1.59 3.09
C PHE A 100 -7.57 -3.10 3.24
N PRO A 101 -6.51 -3.91 3.46
CA PRO A 101 -6.61 -5.32 3.81
C PRO A 101 -7.48 -5.58 5.05
N PHE A 102 -8.47 -6.44 4.89
CA PHE A 102 -9.15 -7.17 5.96
C PHE A 102 -9.19 -8.67 5.61
N THR A 103 -9.06 -9.55 6.59
CA THR A 103 -9.12 -11.00 6.35
C THR A 103 -10.54 -11.53 6.60
N TRP A 104 -10.88 -12.66 5.97
CA TRP A 104 -12.13 -13.38 6.26
C TRP A 104 -12.15 -13.88 7.71
N GLU A 105 -11.01 -14.30 8.26
CA GLU A 105 -10.85 -14.66 9.68
C GLU A 105 -11.24 -13.51 10.62
N ALA A 106 -10.84 -12.28 10.30
CA ALA A 106 -11.18 -11.12 11.13
C ALA A 106 -12.69 -10.90 11.27
N ILE A 107 -13.48 -11.30 10.27
CA ILE A 107 -14.94 -11.21 10.29
C ILE A 107 -15.59 -12.47 10.89
N GLU A 108 -15.08 -13.68 10.63
CA GLU A 108 -15.79 -14.95 10.86
C GLU A 108 -14.95 -16.06 11.54
N HIS A 109 -14.00 -15.69 12.40
CA HIS A 109 -13.14 -16.65 13.12
C HIS A 109 -13.94 -17.72 13.92
N ALA A 110 -14.93 -17.29 14.69
CA ALA A 110 -15.67 -18.13 15.65
C ALA A 110 -16.43 -19.31 15.01
N GLY A 111 -16.75 -19.23 13.73
CA GLY A 111 -17.45 -20.27 12.98
C GLY A 111 -18.42 -19.73 11.92
N PRO A 112 -18.99 -20.62 11.09
CA PRO A 112 -19.97 -20.26 10.07
C PRO A 112 -21.12 -19.41 10.63
N LYS A 113 -21.35 -18.26 10.00
CA LYS A 113 -22.34 -17.21 10.33
C LYS A 113 -22.22 -16.62 11.74
N LYS A 114 -21.05 -16.75 12.40
CA LYS A 114 -20.72 -16.14 13.69
C LYS A 114 -19.78 -14.94 13.49
N TYR A 115 -20.36 -13.81 13.10
CA TYR A 115 -19.60 -12.61 12.74
C TYR A 115 -19.15 -11.79 13.95
N ASP A 116 -17.90 -11.30 13.92
CA ASP A 116 -17.35 -10.38 14.92
C ASP A 116 -17.78 -8.93 14.64
N TYR A 117 -18.94 -8.57 15.20
CA TYR A 117 -19.46 -7.20 15.13
C TYR A 117 -18.61 -6.18 15.91
N GLU A 118 -17.78 -6.59 16.88
CA GLU A 118 -16.90 -5.66 17.60
C GLU A 118 -15.72 -5.26 16.70
N PHE A 119 -15.12 -6.21 15.97
CA PHE A 119 -14.14 -5.92 14.94
C PHE A 119 -14.72 -5.12 13.78
N ILE A 120 -15.91 -5.47 13.27
CA ILE A 120 -16.54 -4.72 12.17
C ILE A 120 -16.78 -3.25 12.58
N ASP A 121 -17.34 -3.00 13.77
CA ASP A 121 -17.55 -1.64 14.27
C ASP A 121 -16.22 -0.93 14.62
N TYR A 122 -15.16 -1.67 14.96
CA TYR A 122 -13.80 -1.13 15.07
C TYR A 122 -13.26 -0.68 13.70
N THR A 123 -13.35 -1.53 12.67
CA THR A 123 -12.93 -1.23 11.29
C THR A 123 -13.65 0.01 10.75
N ILE A 124 -14.94 0.15 11.00
CA ILE A 124 -15.72 1.34 10.62
C ILE A 124 -15.19 2.61 11.30
N ARG A 125 -14.79 2.55 12.58
CA ARG A 125 -14.12 3.68 13.27
C ARG A 125 -12.73 4.00 12.68
N VAL A 126 -11.96 2.99 12.24
CA VAL A 126 -10.70 3.22 11.52
C VAL A 126 -10.94 3.88 10.15
N LEU A 127 -11.95 3.43 9.40
CA LEU A 127 -12.32 4.00 8.11
C LEU A 127 -12.86 5.43 8.22
N GLN A 128 -13.56 5.77 9.32
CA GLN A 128 -13.90 7.15 9.65
C GLN A 128 -12.64 7.99 9.92
N LYS A 129 -11.65 7.51 10.68
CA LYS A 129 -10.37 8.22 10.80
C LYS A 129 -9.65 8.38 9.45
N CYS A 130 -9.72 7.40 8.56
CA CYS A 130 -9.18 7.53 7.20
C CYS A 130 -9.91 8.65 6.41
N LYS A 131 -11.23 8.77 6.58
CA LYS A 131 -12.05 9.86 6.02
C LYS A 131 -11.64 11.23 6.60
N ASP A 132 -11.46 11.32 7.91
CA ASP A 132 -11.09 12.57 8.61
C ASP A 132 -9.73 13.13 8.12
N TYR A 133 -8.82 12.25 7.69
CA TYR A 133 -7.54 12.61 7.08
C TYR A 133 -7.60 12.79 5.55
N GLY A 134 -8.79 12.68 4.94
CA GLY A 134 -9.03 12.96 3.51
C GLY A 134 -8.48 11.91 2.56
N PHE A 135 -8.37 10.65 2.98
CA PHE A 135 -8.05 9.53 2.10
C PHE A 135 -9.28 9.09 1.30
N ARG A 136 -9.05 8.59 0.09
CA ARG A 136 -9.93 7.60 -0.54
C ARG A 136 -9.42 6.19 -0.23
N VAL A 137 -10.32 5.23 -0.13
CA VAL A 137 -10.07 3.86 0.30
C VAL A 137 -10.76 2.90 -0.64
N TYR A 138 -10.13 1.77 -0.95
CA TYR A 138 -10.83 0.57 -1.40
C TYR A 138 -10.51 -0.60 -0.48
N LEU A 139 -11.55 -1.41 -0.20
CA LEU A 139 -11.49 -2.51 0.75
C LEU A 139 -11.01 -3.77 0.04
N ASP A 140 -10.06 -4.48 0.66
CA ASP A 140 -9.36 -5.63 0.10
C ASP A 140 -9.61 -6.88 0.95
N PRO A 141 -10.39 -7.86 0.45
CA PRO A 141 -10.55 -9.18 1.04
C PRO A 141 -9.25 -9.99 0.95
N HIS A 142 -8.34 -9.73 1.90
CA HIS A 142 -6.94 -10.12 1.81
C HIS A 142 -6.70 -11.57 2.22
N GLN A 143 -5.84 -12.26 1.47
CA GLN A 143 -5.33 -13.59 1.77
C GLN A 143 -3.93 -13.77 1.15
N ASP A 144 -3.11 -14.64 1.75
CA ASP A 144 -2.00 -15.30 1.08
C ASP A 144 -2.15 -16.80 1.34
N THR A 145 -1.96 -17.67 0.34
CA THR A 145 -1.89 -19.13 0.55
C THR A 145 -2.99 -19.71 1.48
N TRP A 146 -4.20 -19.14 1.38
CA TRP A 146 -5.44 -19.42 2.11
C TRP A 146 -5.57 -18.91 3.55
N SER A 147 -4.66 -19.22 4.49
CA SER A 147 -4.91 -19.00 5.93
C SER A 147 -3.64 -18.99 6.78
N ARG A 148 -3.66 -18.33 7.97
CA ARG A 148 -2.53 -18.40 8.92
C ARG A 148 -2.20 -19.84 9.34
N PHE A 149 -3.22 -20.69 9.44
CA PHE A 149 -3.11 -22.11 9.78
C PHE A 149 -2.52 -22.98 8.65
N SER A 150 -2.31 -22.41 7.47
CA SER A 150 -1.55 -22.99 6.35
C SER A 150 -0.29 -22.17 6.00
N GLY A 151 0.20 -21.35 6.93
CA GLY A 151 1.38 -20.50 6.74
C GLY A 151 1.16 -19.28 5.84
N GLY A 152 -0.08 -18.84 5.73
CA GLY A 152 -0.57 -17.76 4.88
C GLY A 152 -1.36 -16.70 5.65
N SER A 153 -2.36 -16.08 5.05
CA SER A 153 -3.34 -15.23 5.73
C SER A 153 -4.70 -15.34 5.02
N GLY A 154 -5.81 -14.90 5.65
CA GLY A 154 -7.12 -14.83 4.99
C GLY A 154 -8.23 -15.60 5.69
N ALA A 155 -8.43 -16.87 5.35
CA ALA A 155 -9.57 -17.67 5.77
C ALA A 155 -9.48 -18.18 7.23
N PRO A 156 -10.61 -18.28 7.96
CA PRO A 156 -10.64 -18.76 9.35
C PRO A 156 -10.35 -20.26 9.48
N TYR A 157 -9.90 -20.67 10.68
CA TYR A 157 -9.54 -22.06 11.02
C TYR A 157 -10.60 -23.09 10.61
N TRP A 158 -11.88 -22.77 10.81
CA TRP A 158 -12.98 -23.70 10.56
C TRP A 158 -13.07 -24.15 9.10
N THR A 159 -12.56 -23.37 8.15
CA THR A 159 -12.51 -23.77 6.73
C THR A 159 -11.62 -24.99 6.48
N LEU A 160 -10.57 -25.18 7.30
CA LEU A 160 -9.70 -26.36 7.22
C LEU A 160 -10.46 -27.62 7.67
N ALA A 161 -11.18 -27.54 8.79
CA ALA A 161 -12.02 -28.62 9.31
C ALA A 161 -13.21 -28.92 8.38
N ALA A 162 -13.80 -27.89 7.75
CA ALA A 162 -14.82 -28.07 6.71
C ALA A 162 -14.25 -28.89 5.53
N CYS A 163 -13.03 -28.58 5.07
CA CYS A 163 -12.30 -29.36 4.06
C CYS A 163 -11.83 -30.76 4.52
N GLY A 164 -12.14 -31.19 5.76
CA GLY A 164 -11.74 -32.49 6.30
C GLY A 164 -10.25 -32.59 6.67
N ILE A 165 -9.56 -31.45 6.80
CA ILE A 165 -8.14 -31.37 7.11
C ILE A 165 -7.92 -31.34 8.63
N ASN A 166 -6.90 -32.05 9.12
CA ASN A 166 -6.32 -31.93 10.45
C ASN A 166 -5.13 -30.95 10.38
N PRO A 167 -5.26 -29.71 10.91
CA PRO A 167 -4.22 -28.70 10.76
C PRO A 167 -2.91 -29.05 11.47
N LYS A 168 -2.98 -29.77 12.61
CA LYS A 168 -1.83 -30.17 13.43
C LYS A 168 -0.90 -31.19 12.73
N HIS A 169 -1.25 -31.68 11.54
CA HIS A 169 -0.39 -32.53 10.69
C HIS A 169 0.10 -31.85 9.40
N ILE A 170 -0.20 -30.55 9.18
CA ILE A 170 0.20 -29.83 7.96
C ILE A 170 1.72 -29.80 7.78
N THR A 171 2.47 -29.47 8.83
CA THR A 171 3.95 -29.42 8.79
C THR A 171 4.57 -30.82 8.66
N ASP A 172 4.00 -31.83 9.31
CA ASP A 172 4.49 -33.23 9.25
C ASP A 172 4.30 -33.88 7.87
N THR A 173 3.15 -33.62 7.23
CA THR A 173 2.90 -34.00 5.83
C THR A 173 3.58 -33.05 4.83
N GLN A 174 4.11 -31.93 5.32
CA GLN A 174 4.65 -30.80 4.56
C GLN A 174 3.68 -30.28 3.48
N ALA A 175 2.37 -30.42 3.75
CA ALA A 175 1.27 -29.98 2.89
C ALA A 175 1.18 -28.45 2.78
N ALA A 176 1.73 -27.74 3.77
CA ALA A 176 2.16 -26.35 3.70
C ALA A 176 3.40 -26.17 4.61
N ILE A 177 4.07 -25.02 4.51
CA ILE A 177 5.08 -24.56 5.47
C ILE A 177 4.46 -23.50 6.36
N ILE A 178 4.37 -23.76 7.67
CA ILE A 178 3.91 -22.82 8.70
C ILE A 178 5.13 -22.18 9.37
N HIS A 179 5.14 -20.85 9.54
CA HIS A 179 6.33 -20.12 10.01
C HIS A 179 6.71 -20.46 11.46
N CYS A 180 5.77 -20.40 12.41
CA CYS A 180 6.02 -20.73 13.82
C CYS A 180 6.42 -22.19 14.08
N GLU A 181 6.14 -23.11 13.15
CA GLU A 181 6.54 -24.52 13.21
C GLU A 181 7.78 -24.85 12.35
N TYR A 182 8.32 -23.90 11.58
CA TYR A 182 9.48 -24.14 10.72
C TYR A 182 10.76 -24.34 11.56
N PRO A 183 11.68 -25.27 11.21
CA PRO A 183 11.61 -26.22 10.11
C PRO A 183 10.82 -27.50 10.42
N LEU A 184 10.56 -27.78 11.70
CA LEU A 184 9.88 -28.98 12.19
C LEU A 184 9.08 -28.61 13.46
N ALA A 185 7.79 -28.93 13.52
CA ALA A 185 6.90 -28.50 14.61
C ALA A 185 7.35 -28.92 16.02
N HIS A 186 8.12 -30.01 16.15
CA HIS A 186 8.67 -30.51 17.43
C HIS A 186 10.06 -29.92 17.78
N ALA A 187 10.66 -29.13 16.90
CA ALA A 187 11.94 -28.46 17.07
C ALA A 187 12.01 -27.17 16.22
N PRO A 188 11.12 -26.18 16.46
CA PRO A 188 11.02 -25.00 15.63
C PRO A 188 12.19 -24.01 15.84
N ASP A 189 12.60 -23.39 14.74
CA ASP A 189 13.47 -22.22 14.66
C ASP A 189 12.90 -21.30 13.56
N PRO A 190 11.86 -20.48 13.86
CA PRO A 190 11.23 -19.61 12.88
C PRO A 190 12.21 -18.59 12.28
N ALA A 191 13.26 -18.21 13.00
CA ALA A 191 14.30 -17.31 12.49
C ALA A 191 15.12 -17.93 11.33
N ALA A 192 15.08 -19.25 11.17
CA ALA A 192 15.69 -19.97 10.05
C ALA A 192 14.80 -20.05 8.78
N LEU A 193 13.57 -19.51 8.79
CA LEU A 193 12.65 -19.55 7.63
C LEU A 193 13.28 -18.87 6.39
N PRO A 194 13.53 -19.60 5.28
CA PRO A 194 14.14 -19.01 4.10
C PRO A 194 13.23 -17.96 3.42
N ALA A 195 13.84 -16.85 2.99
CA ALA A 195 13.17 -15.78 2.26
C ALA A 195 12.21 -16.29 1.16
N MET A 196 10.96 -15.82 1.18
CA MET A 196 9.88 -16.18 0.24
C MET A 196 9.48 -17.68 0.20
N ILE A 197 9.95 -18.55 1.11
CA ILE A 197 9.62 -19.99 1.06
C ILE A 197 8.11 -20.25 1.24
N TRP A 198 7.41 -19.37 1.97
CA TRP A 198 5.96 -19.44 2.20
C TRP A 198 5.16 -19.43 0.89
N SER A 199 5.63 -18.69 -0.13
CA SER A 199 4.98 -18.62 -1.46
C SER A 199 5.02 -19.96 -2.22
N THR A 200 5.83 -20.92 -1.76
CA THR A 200 5.81 -22.29 -2.29
C THR A 200 4.58 -23.08 -1.84
N ASN A 201 3.80 -22.59 -0.87
CA ASN A 201 2.60 -23.28 -0.37
C ASN A 201 1.51 -23.41 -1.45
N TYR A 202 1.41 -22.47 -2.39
CA TYR A 202 0.57 -22.63 -3.60
C TYR A 202 0.91 -23.90 -4.39
N GLY A 203 2.19 -24.31 -4.40
CA GLY A 203 2.66 -25.55 -5.03
C GLY A 203 2.53 -26.82 -4.19
N ARG A 204 1.83 -26.79 -3.04
CA ARG A 204 1.71 -27.93 -2.10
C ARG A 204 0.26 -28.39 -1.95
N LEU A 205 0.09 -29.61 -1.44
CA LEU A 205 -1.20 -30.31 -1.35
C LEU A 205 -2.29 -29.47 -0.67
N PHE A 206 -1.97 -28.67 0.35
CA PHE A 206 -2.95 -27.86 1.06
C PHE A 206 -3.63 -26.86 0.11
N SER A 207 -2.86 -25.91 -0.44
CA SER A 207 -3.42 -24.87 -1.30
C SER A 207 -3.97 -25.44 -2.62
N GLN A 208 -3.29 -26.44 -3.19
CA GLN A 208 -3.78 -27.21 -4.34
C GLN A 208 -5.18 -27.81 -4.07
N THR A 209 -5.39 -28.39 -2.89
CA THR A 209 -6.70 -28.95 -2.52
C THR A 209 -7.72 -27.84 -2.28
N VAL A 210 -7.46 -26.93 -1.35
CA VAL A 210 -8.49 -26.03 -0.82
C VAL A 210 -8.94 -24.98 -1.85
N PHE A 211 -8.05 -24.46 -2.69
CA PHE A 211 -8.47 -23.58 -3.80
C PHE A 211 -9.28 -24.31 -4.88
N THR A 212 -8.98 -25.59 -5.14
CA THR A 212 -9.81 -26.41 -6.05
C THR A 212 -11.19 -26.66 -5.47
N LEU A 213 -11.30 -26.92 -4.17
CA LEU A 213 -12.60 -27.03 -3.48
C LEU A 213 -13.38 -25.71 -3.52
N PHE A 214 -12.71 -24.59 -3.25
CA PHE A 214 -13.34 -23.26 -3.25
C PHE A 214 -13.86 -22.85 -4.63
N PHE A 215 -13.08 -23.04 -5.70
CA PHE A 215 -13.45 -22.56 -7.04
C PHE A 215 -14.19 -23.58 -7.90
N ALA A 216 -13.90 -24.87 -7.78
CA ALA A 216 -14.33 -25.93 -8.70
C ALA A 216 -14.80 -27.22 -7.98
N GLY A 217 -15.19 -27.12 -6.71
CA GLY A 217 -15.61 -28.25 -5.89
C GLY A 217 -16.82 -29.01 -6.43
N ARG A 218 -17.73 -28.38 -7.17
CA ARG A 218 -18.89 -29.08 -7.78
C ARG A 218 -18.48 -30.03 -8.90
N ASP A 219 -17.47 -29.67 -9.68
CA ASP A 219 -17.00 -30.47 -10.81
C ASP A 219 -15.98 -31.53 -10.39
N PHE A 220 -15.00 -31.16 -9.56
CA PHE A 220 -13.89 -32.04 -9.20
C PHE A 220 -14.04 -32.71 -7.83
N ALA A 221 -14.93 -32.24 -6.97
CA ALA A 221 -15.24 -32.85 -5.68
C ALA A 221 -16.77 -32.97 -5.41
N PRO A 222 -17.59 -33.48 -6.36
CA PRO A 222 -19.05 -33.50 -6.27
C PRO A 222 -19.59 -34.21 -5.02
N ASP A 223 -18.86 -35.18 -4.46
CA ASP A 223 -19.26 -35.93 -3.26
C ASP A 223 -18.93 -35.22 -1.94
N CYS A 224 -18.18 -34.12 -1.97
CA CYS A 224 -17.87 -33.31 -0.79
C CYS A 224 -19.04 -32.37 -0.41
N ILE A 225 -20.04 -32.92 0.28
CA ILE A 225 -21.26 -32.21 0.71
C ILE A 225 -21.23 -31.83 2.20
N ILE A 226 -21.64 -30.59 2.52
CA ILE A 226 -21.91 -30.08 3.88
C ILE A 226 -23.25 -29.34 3.89
N ASP A 227 -24.08 -29.56 4.89
CA ASP A 227 -25.42 -28.96 5.09
C ASP A 227 -26.36 -29.08 3.87
N GLY A 228 -26.10 -30.08 3.01
CA GLY A 228 -26.87 -30.35 1.78
C GLY A 228 -26.38 -29.62 0.53
N VAL A 229 -25.31 -28.81 0.61
CA VAL A 229 -24.67 -28.12 -0.52
C VAL A 229 -23.25 -28.62 -0.75
N ASN A 230 -22.67 -28.38 -1.93
CA ASN A 230 -21.28 -28.75 -2.19
C ASN A 230 -20.32 -27.83 -1.42
N ILE A 231 -19.13 -28.33 -1.07
CA ILE A 231 -18.08 -27.58 -0.39
C ILE A 231 -17.66 -26.28 -1.11
N GLN A 232 -17.77 -26.22 -2.45
CA GLN A 232 -17.63 -24.99 -3.23
C GLN A 232 -18.65 -23.94 -2.77
N ASP A 233 -19.94 -24.26 -2.90
CA ASP A 233 -21.04 -23.35 -2.58
C ASP A 233 -20.99 -22.97 -1.09
N TYR A 234 -20.70 -23.95 -0.22
CA TYR A 234 -20.53 -23.74 1.23
C TYR A 234 -19.44 -22.72 1.56
N LEU A 235 -18.25 -22.82 0.94
CA LEU A 235 -17.16 -21.88 1.23
C LEU A 235 -17.37 -20.53 0.55
N GLN A 236 -17.89 -20.49 -0.68
CA GLN A 236 -18.18 -19.23 -1.39
C GLN A 236 -19.28 -18.43 -0.70
N ASP A 237 -20.40 -19.05 -0.30
CA ASP A 237 -21.53 -18.36 0.36
C ASP A 237 -21.13 -17.73 1.70
N HIS A 238 -20.26 -18.38 2.48
CA HIS A 238 -19.79 -17.82 3.75
C HIS A 238 -18.77 -16.69 3.51
N TYR A 239 -17.82 -16.85 2.60
CA TYR A 239 -16.86 -15.79 2.24
C TYR A 239 -17.54 -14.52 1.68
N ILE A 240 -18.43 -14.70 0.70
CA ILE A 240 -19.23 -13.63 0.09
C ILE A 240 -20.20 -13.04 1.13
N GLY A 241 -20.76 -13.89 2.00
CA GLY A 241 -21.60 -13.50 3.13
C GLY A 241 -20.89 -12.57 4.12
N ALA A 242 -19.72 -12.96 4.61
CA ALA A 242 -18.90 -12.20 5.55
C ALA A 242 -18.49 -10.83 4.99
N CYS A 243 -17.96 -10.79 3.77
CA CYS A 243 -17.61 -9.53 3.10
C CYS A 243 -18.85 -8.63 2.92
N GLY A 244 -19.99 -9.24 2.57
CA GLY A 244 -21.26 -8.55 2.46
C GLY A 244 -21.81 -8.01 3.79
N VAL A 245 -21.57 -8.67 4.92
CA VAL A 245 -21.98 -8.18 6.25
C VAL A 245 -21.16 -6.95 6.68
N LEU A 246 -19.86 -6.91 6.39
CA LEU A 246 -19.05 -5.69 6.53
C LEU A 246 -19.62 -4.58 5.63
N ALA A 247 -19.97 -4.88 4.38
CA ALA A 247 -20.53 -3.91 3.46
C ALA A 247 -21.90 -3.35 3.90
N ASP A 248 -22.81 -4.21 4.37
CA ASP A 248 -24.12 -3.81 4.91
C ASP A 248 -23.95 -2.90 6.14
N ARG A 249 -23.03 -3.25 7.04
CA ARG A 249 -22.75 -2.47 8.26
C ARG A 249 -22.15 -1.10 7.95
N ILE A 250 -21.31 -1.00 6.93
CA ILE A 250 -20.78 0.28 6.41
C ILE A 250 -21.90 1.14 5.81
N ARG A 251 -22.84 0.56 5.05
CA ARG A 251 -24.03 1.25 4.50
C ARG A 251 -24.94 1.77 5.62
N GLU A 252 -25.08 1.03 6.70
CA GLU A 252 -25.93 1.41 7.85
C GLU A 252 -25.30 2.48 8.74
N TYR A 253 -23.97 2.53 8.82
CA TYR A 253 -23.24 3.52 9.61
C TYR A 253 -23.45 4.94 9.07
N ASP A 254 -23.98 5.84 9.91
CA ASP A 254 -24.19 7.25 9.61
C ASP A 254 -24.91 7.50 8.26
N ASN A 255 -25.94 6.69 7.97
CA ASN A 255 -26.67 6.69 6.70
C ASN A 255 -25.78 6.49 5.45
N GLY A 256 -24.69 5.73 5.61
CA GLY A 256 -23.74 5.39 4.54
C GLY A 256 -22.70 6.48 4.27
N SER A 257 -22.46 7.41 5.21
CA SER A 257 -21.59 8.58 4.95
C SER A 257 -20.13 8.26 4.62
N LEU A 258 -19.68 7.02 4.81
CA LEU A 258 -18.37 6.53 4.36
C LEU A 258 -18.34 6.15 2.87
N LEU A 259 -19.46 5.79 2.26
CA LEU A 259 -19.55 5.37 0.86
C LEU A 259 -19.34 6.54 -0.10
N ASP A 260 -18.74 6.27 -1.27
CA ASP A 260 -18.28 7.22 -2.31
C ASP A 260 -17.27 8.31 -1.89
N ASP A 261 -17.29 8.74 -0.63
CA ASP A 261 -16.45 9.82 -0.10
C ASP A 261 -15.22 9.32 0.68
N CYS A 262 -15.32 8.21 1.41
CA CYS A 262 -14.13 7.52 1.92
C CYS A 262 -13.88 6.27 1.08
N ILE A 263 -14.84 5.35 1.10
CA ILE A 263 -14.77 4.03 0.49
C ILE A 263 -15.32 4.14 -0.93
N ILE A 264 -14.43 4.15 -1.92
CA ILE A 264 -14.80 4.33 -3.34
C ILE A 264 -15.10 3.00 -4.05
N GLY A 265 -14.80 1.87 -3.42
CA GLY A 265 -14.89 0.57 -4.06
C GLY A 265 -14.32 -0.59 -3.25
N TRP A 266 -14.30 -1.75 -3.88
CA TRP A 266 -13.95 -3.05 -3.29
C TRP A 266 -13.14 -3.87 -4.30
N ASP A 267 -12.13 -4.59 -3.81
CA ASP A 267 -11.49 -5.68 -4.54
C ASP A 267 -12.23 -7.02 -4.28
N ASN A 268 -12.00 -8.05 -5.09
CA ASN A 268 -12.75 -9.31 -5.04
C ASN A 268 -12.14 -10.38 -4.12
N MET A 269 -10.81 -10.46 -4.09
CA MET A 269 -9.98 -11.41 -3.33
C MET A 269 -8.53 -11.11 -3.69
N ASN A 270 -7.65 -10.93 -2.70
CA ASN A 270 -6.21 -10.77 -2.97
C ASN A 270 -5.62 -12.03 -3.66
N GLU A 271 -4.83 -11.83 -4.71
CA GLU A 271 -4.00 -12.84 -5.40
C GLU A 271 -4.62 -14.25 -5.47
N PRO A 272 -5.80 -14.43 -6.10
CA PRO A 272 -6.50 -15.71 -6.12
C PRO A 272 -5.70 -16.78 -6.87
N PHE A 273 -5.78 -18.03 -6.41
CA PHE A 273 -5.00 -19.16 -6.94
C PHE A 273 -5.87 -20.22 -7.61
N GLU A 274 -5.35 -20.81 -8.70
CA GLU A 274 -6.05 -21.78 -9.56
C GLU A 274 -6.22 -23.19 -8.93
N GLY A 275 -5.51 -23.50 -7.85
CA GLY A 275 -5.52 -24.84 -7.25
C GLY A 275 -4.90 -25.88 -8.18
N LEU A 276 -5.68 -26.90 -8.55
CA LEU A 276 -5.35 -27.93 -9.53
C LEU A 276 -6.09 -27.74 -10.87
N CYS A 277 -6.93 -26.72 -11.01
CA CYS A 277 -7.75 -26.51 -12.21
C CYS A 277 -6.86 -26.36 -13.46
N GLY A 278 -7.12 -27.13 -14.51
CA GLY A 278 -6.36 -27.10 -15.76
C GLY A 278 -5.00 -27.80 -15.75
N TRP A 279 -4.64 -28.55 -14.68
CA TRP A 279 -3.34 -29.24 -14.61
C TRP A 279 -3.27 -30.47 -15.55
N ASP A 280 -2.22 -30.52 -16.40
CA ASP A 280 -2.03 -31.56 -17.41
C ASP A 280 -1.71 -32.97 -16.86
N ASP A 281 -0.79 -33.10 -15.89
CA ASP A 281 -0.38 -34.38 -15.30
C ASP A 281 0.10 -34.21 -13.85
N LEU A 282 -0.69 -34.75 -12.91
CA LEU A 282 -0.41 -34.80 -11.47
C LEU A 282 0.91 -35.49 -11.08
N ASN A 283 1.49 -36.31 -11.96
CA ASN A 283 2.80 -36.94 -11.72
C ASN A 283 3.98 -35.98 -11.93
N THR A 284 3.75 -34.79 -12.51
CA THR A 284 4.79 -33.82 -12.85
C THR A 284 4.69 -32.54 -12.02
N ILE A 285 5.76 -31.74 -12.02
CA ILE A 285 5.69 -30.33 -11.63
C ILE A 285 5.54 -29.53 -12.94
N PRO A 286 4.50 -28.68 -13.10
CA PRO A 286 4.22 -27.97 -14.35
C PRO A 286 5.44 -27.31 -14.98
N ALA A 287 5.63 -27.55 -16.28
CA ALA A 287 6.79 -27.05 -17.03
C ALA A 287 6.65 -25.56 -17.39
N ARG A 288 5.42 -25.08 -17.60
CA ARG A 288 5.12 -23.64 -17.63
C ARG A 288 5.16 -23.10 -16.21
N GLN A 289 5.74 -21.91 -16.03
CA GLN A 289 5.72 -21.22 -14.73
C GLN A 289 4.41 -20.45 -14.60
N GLY A 290 3.53 -20.92 -13.73
CA GLY A 290 2.36 -20.17 -13.24
C GLY A 290 2.70 -19.37 -11.98
N SER A 291 1.70 -19.19 -11.12
CA SER A 291 1.76 -18.52 -9.82
C SER A 291 2.75 -19.16 -8.81
N THR A 292 3.06 -20.45 -8.95
CA THR A 292 3.89 -21.21 -8.00
C THR A 292 5.40 -20.94 -8.13
N LEU A 293 6.02 -20.47 -7.04
CA LEU A 293 7.49 -20.41 -6.89
C LEU A 293 8.09 -21.80 -6.63
N LYS A 294 9.19 -22.15 -7.32
CA LYS A 294 9.98 -23.38 -7.07
C LYS A 294 11.21 -23.07 -6.21
N LYS A 295 11.16 -23.45 -4.93
CA LYS A 295 12.23 -23.26 -3.94
C LYS A 295 12.07 -24.27 -2.78
N GLY A 296 13.17 -24.74 -2.22
CA GLY A 296 13.17 -25.79 -1.19
C GLY A 296 12.61 -27.13 -1.70
N PRO A 297 12.09 -27.98 -0.81
CA PRO A 297 11.42 -29.23 -1.19
C PRO A 297 10.19 -28.94 -2.05
N SER A 298 10.15 -29.47 -3.26
CA SER A 298 9.09 -29.21 -4.26
C SER A 298 8.45 -30.54 -4.70
N PRO A 299 7.37 -31.00 -4.03
CA PRO A 299 6.66 -32.21 -4.43
C PRO A 299 5.89 -32.02 -5.75
N THR A 300 5.70 -33.10 -6.51
CA THR A 300 4.61 -33.19 -7.50
C THR A 300 3.27 -33.38 -6.77
N PRO A 301 2.11 -33.06 -7.36
CA PRO A 301 0.81 -33.36 -6.75
C PRO A 301 0.69 -34.83 -6.33
N ALA A 302 1.15 -35.77 -7.16
CA ALA A 302 1.20 -37.20 -6.85
C ALA A 302 2.04 -37.53 -5.60
N GLN A 303 3.15 -36.81 -5.37
CA GLN A 303 3.92 -36.94 -4.12
C GLN A 303 3.18 -36.29 -2.94
N GLY A 304 2.58 -35.11 -3.16
CA GLY A 304 1.74 -34.43 -2.16
C GLY A 304 0.59 -35.30 -1.65
N LEU A 305 -0.19 -35.89 -2.56
CA LEU A 305 -1.29 -36.82 -2.24
C LEU A 305 -0.85 -37.98 -1.33
N ARG A 306 0.31 -38.58 -1.62
CA ARG A 306 0.89 -39.68 -0.83
C ARG A 306 1.40 -39.20 0.54
N LEU A 307 2.05 -38.03 0.60
CA LEU A 307 2.45 -37.40 1.87
C LEU A 307 1.23 -37.06 2.74
N GLY A 308 0.13 -36.58 2.15
CA GLY A 308 -1.13 -36.32 2.84
C GLY A 308 -1.79 -37.58 3.41
N MET A 309 -1.46 -38.77 2.90
CA MET A 309 -1.83 -40.08 3.47
C MET A 309 -0.72 -40.70 4.34
N GLY A 310 0.23 -39.89 4.80
CA GLY A 310 1.28 -40.30 5.73
C GLY A 310 2.42 -41.14 5.13
N LYS A 311 2.45 -41.34 3.80
CA LYS A 311 3.49 -42.11 3.12
C LYS A 311 4.70 -41.22 2.81
N ALA A 312 5.88 -41.61 3.28
CA ALA A 312 7.13 -40.91 2.98
C ALA A 312 7.40 -40.81 1.46
N GLN A 313 7.96 -39.68 1.01
CA GLN A 313 8.33 -39.43 -0.39
C GLN A 313 9.69 -38.75 -0.48
N THR A 314 10.50 -39.13 -1.47
CA THR A 314 11.68 -38.38 -1.88
C THR A 314 11.30 -37.43 -3.01
N VAL A 315 11.42 -36.12 -2.77
CA VAL A 315 10.99 -35.04 -3.67
C VAL A 315 12.21 -34.28 -4.21
N ASP A 316 12.04 -33.56 -5.32
CA ASP A 316 13.08 -32.67 -5.83
C ASP A 316 13.31 -31.49 -4.86
N HIS A 317 14.57 -31.12 -4.66
CA HIS A 317 14.95 -29.90 -3.92
C HIS A 317 15.44 -28.82 -4.88
N TRP A 318 14.97 -27.60 -4.69
CA TRP A 318 15.24 -26.47 -5.58
C TRP A 318 15.88 -25.30 -4.84
N THR A 319 16.88 -24.67 -5.46
CA THR A 319 17.41 -23.37 -5.03
C THR A 319 17.01 -22.28 -6.01
N PHE A 320 17.06 -21.02 -5.58
CA PHE A 320 16.79 -19.86 -6.42
C PHE A 320 18.01 -18.94 -6.42
N GLY A 321 18.68 -18.88 -7.58
CA GLY A 321 19.90 -18.10 -7.77
C GLY A 321 19.69 -16.87 -8.66
N MET A 322 20.81 -16.23 -9.02
CA MET A 322 20.84 -15.06 -9.90
C MET A 322 20.29 -15.31 -11.33
N PHE A 323 20.13 -16.57 -11.71
CA PHE A 323 19.59 -17.01 -13.00
C PHE A 323 18.21 -17.68 -12.88
N GLY A 324 17.52 -17.52 -11.73
CA GLY A 324 16.21 -18.12 -11.45
C GLY A 324 16.29 -19.44 -10.67
N PRO A 325 15.21 -20.24 -10.68
CA PRO A 325 15.12 -21.50 -9.95
C PRO A 325 15.88 -22.63 -10.66
N SER A 326 16.61 -23.44 -9.91
CA SER A 326 17.26 -24.66 -10.41
C SER A 326 17.23 -25.78 -9.36
N ARG A 327 16.98 -27.02 -9.79
CA ARG A 327 17.10 -28.20 -8.93
C ARG A 327 18.56 -28.40 -8.49
N ASP A 328 18.81 -28.44 -7.19
CA ASP A 328 20.13 -28.64 -6.58
C ASP A 328 20.26 -29.99 -5.85
N GLY A 329 19.15 -30.70 -5.61
CA GLY A 329 19.20 -32.05 -5.05
C GLY A 329 17.84 -32.74 -4.97
N THR A 330 17.72 -33.67 -4.03
CA THR A 330 16.46 -34.29 -3.59
C THR A 330 16.44 -34.37 -2.07
N VAL A 331 15.25 -34.49 -1.47
CA VAL A 331 15.07 -34.58 -0.02
C VAL A 331 13.93 -35.54 0.30
N THR A 332 14.09 -36.37 1.33
CA THR A 332 13.03 -37.26 1.80
C THR A 332 12.21 -36.59 2.90
N ILE A 333 10.89 -36.55 2.70
CA ILE A 333 9.89 -36.12 3.67
C ILE A 333 9.20 -37.38 4.18
N ASP A 334 9.15 -37.54 5.51
CA ASP A 334 8.50 -38.69 6.17
C ASP A 334 7.53 -38.20 7.26
N PRO A 335 6.21 -38.25 7.00
CA PRO A 335 5.18 -37.88 7.99
C PRO A 335 5.07 -38.87 9.16
N LYS A 336 5.68 -40.06 9.04
CA LYS A 336 5.60 -41.19 9.97
C LYS A 336 4.17 -41.69 10.19
N GLY A 337 3.41 -41.81 9.10
CA GLY A 337 2.02 -42.28 9.09
C GLY A 337 0.96 -41.25 9.48
N ARG A 338 1.35 -40.06 9.96
CA ARG A 338 0.39 -38.96 10.21
C ARG A 338 -0.19 -38.44 8.91
N LYS A 339 -1.51 -38.28 8.86
CA LYS A 339 -2.28 -37.86 7.68
C LYS A 339 -2.65 -36.38 7.76
N LEU A 340 -2.76 -35.73 6.60
CA LEU A 340 -3.36 -34.40 6.48
C LEU A 340 -4.86 -34.43 6.77
N TRP A 341 -5.52 -35.56 6.52
CA TRP A 341 -6.96 -35.74 6.64
C TRP A 341 -7.32 -36.09 8.08
N SER A 342 -8.29 -35.37 8.66
CA SER A 342 -8.83 -35.67 9.99
C SER A 342 -9.52 -37.03 9.97
N ASP A 343 -9.23 -37.90 10.94
CA ASP A 343 -9.83 -39.24 11.04
C ASP A 343 -11.31 -39.21 11.48
N GLY A 344 -11.83 -38.05 11.92
CA GLY A 344 -13.27 -37.83 12.08
C GLY A 344 -13.92 -38.48 13.31
N GLU A 345 -13.12 -38.97 14.27
CA GLU A 345 -13.60 -39.72 15.45
C GLU A 345 -14.63 -38.95 16.31
N GLU A 346 -14.69 -37.62 16.19
CA GLU A 346 -15.64 -36.76 16.91
C GLU A 346 -16.86 -36.32 16.07
N GLU A 347 -16.90 -36.53 14.74
CA GLU A 347 -18.03 -36.14 13.87
C GLU A 347 -19.17 -37.19 13.90
N VAL A 348 -19.88 -37.29 15.03
CA VAL A 348 -21.00 -38.24 15.19
C VAL A 348 -22.13 -37.93 14.19
N ASP A 349 -22.56 -38.95 13.43
CA ASP A 349 -23.51 -38.83 12.32
C ASP A 349 -23.17 -37.72 11.29
N GLY A 350 -21.88 -37.40 11.15
CA GLY A 350 -21.36 -36.34 10.29
C GLY A 350 -21.51 -34.92 10.85
N VAL A 351 -21.97 -34.76 12.10
CA VAL A 351 -22.14 -33.45 12.73
C VAL A 351 -20.84 -33.02 13.41
N HIS A 352 -20.25 -31.89 13.00
CA HIS A 352 -18.99 -31.44 13.59
C HIS A 352 -19.20 -30.89 15.02
N PRO A 353 -18.50 -31.39 16.06
CA PRO A 353 -18.81 -31.12 17.46
C PRO A 353 -18.79 -29.64 17.85
N LYS A 354 -17.80 -28.87 17.38
CA LYS A 354 -17.68 -27.42 17.66
C LYS A 354 -18.63 -26.51 16.85
N TRP A 355 -18.80 -26.79 15.55
CA TRP A 355 -19.45 -25.84 14.62
C TRP A 355 -20.86 -26.25 14.18
N GLY A 356 -21.25 -27.52 14.35
CA GLY A 356 -22.63 -27.99 14.16
C GLY A 356 -23.08 -28.22 12.72
N TRP A 357 -22.23 -27.98 11.72
CA TRP A 357 -22.52 -28.37 10.33
C TRP A 357 -22.61 -29.90 10.19
N LYS A 358 -23.34 -30.37 9.19
CA LYS A 358 -23.50 -31.79 8.88
C LYS A 358 -22.89 -32.17 7.53
N ARG A 359 -21.86 -33.02 7.56
CA ARG A 359 -21.22 -33.65 6.39
C ARG A 359 -22.03 -34.84 5.89
N ASP A 360 -22.05 -35.09 4.58
CA ASP A 360 -22.58 -36.35 4.03
C ASP A 360 -21.54 -37.48 4.14
N THR A 361 -21.53 -38.18 5.27
CA THR A 361 -20.64 -39.31 5.54
C THR A 361 -20.94 -40.56 4.71
N THR A 362 -22.02 -40.59 3.91
CA THR A 362 -22.29 -41.71 2.98
C THR A 362 -21.46 -41.61 1.70
N LYS A 363 -20.94 -40.41 1.42
CA LYS A 363 -20.15 -40.05 0.23
C LYS A 363 -18.75 -39.57 0.59
N TRP A 364 -18.64 -38.72 1.61
CA TRP A 364 -17.39 -38.15 2.10
C TRP A 364 -16.92 -38.89 3.36
N THR A 365 -16.06 -39.89 3.17
CA THR A 365 -15.41 -40.60 4.27
C THR A 365 -14.21 -39.79 4.77
N LEU A 366 -14.10 -39.63 6.09
CA LEU A 366 -12.96 -38.97 6.74
C LEU A 366 -11.74 -39.92 6.88
N GLY A 367 -10.62 -39.40 7.39
CA GLY A 367 -9.34 -40.11 7.51
C GLY A 367 -8.70 -40.52 6.18
N THR A 368 -9.24 -40.04 5.05
CA THR A 368 -8.99 -40.55 3.70
C THR A 368 -8.94 -39.39 2.70
N CYS A 369 -7.99 -39.43 1.76
CA CYS A 369 -7.83 -38.37 0.76
C CYS A 369 -9.06 -38.25 -0.13
N ILE A 370 -9.65 -37.05 -0.22
CA ILE A 370 -10.85 -36.79 -1.03
C ILE A 370 -10.62 -37.10 -2.52
N TRP A 371 -9.41 -36.85 -3.03
CA TRP A 371 -9.05 -37.15 -4.42
C TRP A 371 -8.93 -38.65 -4.68
N ALA A 372 -8.63 -39.47 -3.67
CA ALA A 372 -8.69 -40.93 -3.82
C ALA A 372 -10.14 -41.42 -3.89
N GLN A 373 -11.04 -40.83 -3.08
CA GLN A 373 -12.48 -41.14 -3.08
C GLN A 373 -13.13 -40.81 -4.44
N HIS A 374 -12.69 -39.73 -5.10
CA HIS A 374 -13.09 -39.37 -6.46
C HIS A 374 -12.34 -40.14 -7.58
N GLY A 375 -11.57 -41.18 -7.24
CA GLY A 375 -10.92 -42.08 -8.20
C GLY A 375 -9.71 -41.48 -8.95
N VAL A 376 -9.11 -40.40 -8.43
CA VAL A 376 -7.91 -39.78 -9.03
C VAL A 376 -6.68 -40.68 -8.86
N TRP A 377 -6.57 -41.34 -7.71
CA TRP A 377 -5.44 -42.21 -7.36
C TRP A 377 -5.83 -43.31 -6.39
N ASP A 378 -5.13 -44.44 -6.43
CA ASP A 378 -5.27 -45.53 -5.48
C ASP A 378 -4.33 -45.33 -4.28
N ILE A 379 -4.89 -45.39 -3.07
CA ILE A 379 -4.14 -45.25 -1.82
C ILE A 379 -3.23 -46.45 -1.57
N GLU A 380 -3.61 -47.68 -1.91
CA GLU A 380 -2.83 -48.87 -1.56
C GLU A 380 -1.51 -48.92 -2.34
N THR A 381 -1.58 -49.01 -3.67
CA THR A 381 -0.42 -49.00 -4.58
C THR A 381 0.25 -47.63 -4.67
N GLY A 382 -0.49 -46.54 -4.43
CA GLY A 382 -0.03 -45.18 -4.66
C GLY A 382 -0.05 -44.75 -6.13
N TYR A 383 -0.67 -45.53 -7.04
CA TYR A 383 -0.74 -45.23 -8.46
C TYR A 383 -1.74 -44.10 -8.76
N ILE A 384 -1.39 -43.17 -9.66
CA ILE A 384 -2.30 -42.12 -10.14
C ILE A 384 -3.12 -42.71 -11.28
N VAL A 385 -4.42 -42.89 -11.04
CA VAL A 385 -5.37 -43.55 -11.95
C VAL A 385 -5.84 -42.59 -13.04
N ARG A 386 -6.01 -41.30 -12.70
CA ARG A 386 -6.42 -40.23 -13.61
C ARG A 386 -5.45 -39.04 -13.52
N PRO A 387 -4.31 -39.07 -14.25
CA PRO A 387 -3.28 -38.03 -14.16
C PRO A 387 -3.76 -36.66 -14.62
N ASP A 388 -4.73 -36.62 -15.53
CA ASP A 388 -5.32 -35.47 -16.20
C ASP A 388 -6.70 -35.07 -15.61
N TYR A 389 -7.03 -35.55 -14.41
CA TYR A 389 -8.37 -35.42 -13.81
C TYR A 389 -8.94 -34.00 -13.81
N PHE A 390 -8.08 -33.00 -13.59
CA PHE A 390 -8.45 -31.58 -13.49
C PHE A 390 -8.28 -30.80 -14.80
N LYS A 391 -7.78 -31.44 -15.87
CA LYS A 391 -7.51 -30.80 -17.17
C LYS A 391 -8.79 -30.44 -17.92
N TYR A 392 -9.82 -31.27 -17.82
CA TYR A 392 -11.06 -31.14 -18.59
C TYR A 392 -12.27 -30.97 -17.68
N HIS A 393 -13.19 -30.07 -18.05
CA HIS A 393 -14.46 -29.89 -17.33
C HIS A 393 -15.35 -31.14 -17.53
N PRO A 394 -15.76 -31.84 -16.46
CA PRO A 394 -16.35 -33.18 -16.55
C PRO A 394 -17.71 -33.23 -17.26
N LEU A 395 -18.45 -32.12 -17.34
CA LEU A 395 -19.75 -32.04 -18.02
C LEU A 395 -19.62 -31.74 -19.52
N THR A 396 -18.60 -31.00 -19.96
CA THR A 396 -18.46 -30.50 -21.34
C THR A 396 -17.33 -31.16 -22.14
N GLY A 397 -16.37 -31.80 -21.44
CA GLY A 397 -15.19 -32.42 -22.04
C GLY A 397 -14.19 -31.44 -22.66
N GLN A 398 -14.36 -30.12 -22.47
CA GLN A 398 -13.40 -29.11 -22.93
C GLN A 398 -12.22 -28.97 -21.96
N GLU A 399 -11.07 -28.51 -22.44
CA GLU A 399 -9.98 -28.09 -21.55
C GLU A 399 -10.43 -26.90 -20.68
N VAL A 400 -10.07 -26.92 -19.40
CA VAL A 400 -10.43 -25.89 -18.42
C VAL A 400 -9.69 -24.58 -18.67
N ASP A 401 -10.44 -23.47 -18.68
CA ASP A 401 -9.90 -22.13 -18.42
C ASP A 401 -10.38 -21.66 -17.05
N PHE A 402 -9.49 -21.72 -16.06
CA PHE A 402 -9.79 -21.30 -14.68
C PHE A 402 -10.37 -19.87 -14.59
N ILE A 403 -9.95 -18.95 -15.46
CA ILE A 403 -10.40 -17.56 -15.43
C ILE A 403 -11.87 -17.45 -15.85
N THR A 404 -12.25 -18.16 -16.92
CA THR A 404 -13.60 -18.14 -17.48
C THR A 404 -14.55 -19.08 -16.74
N ASP A 405 -14.12 -20.31 -16.44
CA ASP A 405 -14.99 -21.38 -15.91
C ASP A 405 -15.30 -21.21 -14.41
N TYR A 406 -14.35 -20.71 -13.61
CA TYR A 406 -14.44 -20.77 -12.14
C TYR A 406 -14.19 -19.42 -11.43
N TRP A 407 -13.21 -18.62 -11.87
CA TRP A 407 -12.96 -17.30 -11.28
C TRP A 407 -14.06 -16.30 -11.63
N LYS A 408 -14.46 -16.20 -12.91
CA LYS A 408 -15.49 -15.23 -13.36
C LYS A 408 -16.85 -15.44 -12.66
N PRO A 409 -17.39 -16.66 -12.50
CA PRO A 409 -18.65 -16.86 -11.77
C PRO A 409 -18.58 -16.42 -10.30
N HIS A 410 -17.48 -16.74 -9.60
CA HIS A 410 -17.27 -16.26 -8.22
C HIS A 410 -17.17 -14.73 -8.16
N PHE A 411 -16.41 -14.11 -9.07
CA PHE A 411 -16.27 -12.66 -9.16
C PHE A 411 -17.62 -11.95 -9.40
N VAL A 412 -18.47 -12.49 -10.28
CA VAL A 412 -19.82 -11.95 -10.54
C VAL A 412 -20.70 -12.07 -9.30
N ALA A 413 -20.71 -13.23 -8.62
CA ALA A 413 -21.49 -13.44 -7.40
C ALA A 413 -21.07 -12.49 -6.26
N TYR A 414 -19.76 -12.35 -6.04
CA TYR A 414 -19.19 -11.38 -5.09
C TYR A 414 -19.60 -9.94 -5.44
N THR A 415 -19.45 -9.54 -6.71
CA THR A 415 -19.79 -8.20 -7.19
C THR A 415 -21.27 -7.88 -6.99
N GLN A 416 -22.17 -8.82 -7.29
CA GLN A 416 -23.61 -8.67 -7.05
C GLN A 416 -23.91 -8.47 -5.55
N ARG A 417 -23.26 -9.25 -4.67
CA ARG A 417 -23.42 -9.09 -3.22
C ARG A 417 -22.92 -7.75 -2.71
N ILE A 418 -21.75 -7.28 -3.17
CA ILE A 418 -21.22 -5.97 -2.77
C ILE A 418 -22.11 -4.83 -3.28
N ARG A 419 -22.59 -4.87 -4.54
CA ARG A 419 -23.49 -3.83 -5.07
C ARG A 419 -24.83 -3.73 -4.32
N SER A 420 -25.30 -4.80 -3.67
CA SER A 420 -26.50 -4.74 -2.80
C SER A 420 -26.31 -3.85 -1.55
N ALA A 421 -25.07 -3.61 -1.14
CA ALA A 421 -24.72 -2.74 -0.03
C ALA A 421 -24.11 -1.39 -0.47
N HIS A 422 -23.28 -1.41 -1.51
CA HIS A 422 -22.62 -0.24 -2.09
C HIS A 422 -22.86 -0.21 -3.61
N PRO A 423 -24.02 0.27 -4.09
CA PRO A 423 -24.39 0.21 -5.52
C PRO A 423 -23.39 0.93 -6.43
N GLU A 424 -22.88 2.07 -5.97
CA GLU A 424 -21.93 2.93 -6.67
C GLU A 424 -20.48 2.45 -6.62
N ALA A 425 -20.19 1.30 -5.98
CA ALA A 425 -18.84 0.76 -5.85
C ALA A 425 -18.11 0.69 -7.19
N ILE A 426 -16.89 1.24 -7.24
CA ILE A 426 -15.88 0.84 -8.22
C ILE A 426 -15.44 -0.57 -7.84
N ILE A 427 -15.59 -1.51 -8.77
CA ILE A 427 -15.09 -2.87 -8.59
C ILE A 427 -13.63 -2.89 -9.06
N PHE A 428 -12.73 -3.25 -8.16
CA PHE A 428 -11.32 -3.45 -8.44
C PHE A 428 -11.13 -4.91 -8.88
N VAL A 429 -10.64 -5.10 -10.10
CA VAL A 429 -10.62 -6.40 -10.77
C VAL A 429 -9.26 -7.06 -10.61
N GLN A 430 -9.14 -7.99 -9.65
CA GLN A 430 -7.92 -8.74 -9.37
C GLN A 430 -8.05 -10.22 -9.80
N PRO A 431 -7.66 -10.56 -11.04
CA PRO A 431 -7.40 -11.94 -11.43
C PRO A 431 -6.11 -12.46 -10.75
N PRO A 432 -5.76 -13.76 -10.87
CA PRO A 432 -4.51 -14.31 -10.36
C PRO A 432 -3.27 -13.52 -10.81
N VAL A 433 -2.17 -13.61 -10.05
CA VAL A 433 -0.95 -12.80 -10.31
C VAL A 433 -0.42 -13.02 -11.72
N PHE A 434 -0.34 -11.94 -12.49
CA PHE A 434 0.00 -11.93 -13.91
C PHE A 434 -0.92 -12.75 -14.83
N ALA A 435 -2.11 -13.16 -14.41
CA ALA A 435 -3.16 -13.60 -15.35
C ALA A 435 -3.62 -12.42 -16.23
N LYS A 436 -4.52 -12.68 -17.18
CA LYS A 436 -5.32 -11.65 -17.83
C LYS A 436 -6.72 -11.66 -17.18
N PRO A 437 -7.41 -10.52 -17.06
CA PRO A 437 -8.83 -10.54 -16.71
C PRO A 437 -9.63 -11.21 -17.84
N PRO A 438 -10.81 -11.80 -17.54
CA PRO A 438 -11.75 -12.21 -18.58
C PRO A 438 -12.39 -10.99 -19.24
N LYS A 439 -13.10 -11.23 -20.34
CA LYS A 439 -14.11 -10.28 -20.83
C LYS A 439 -15.38 -10.39 -20.02
N PHE A 440 -16.09 -9.27 -19.92
CA PHE A 440 -17.50 -9.20 -19.55
C PHE A 440 -18.26 -8.75 -20.80
N GLU A 441 -19.30 -9.49 -21.16
CA GLU A 441 -20.12 -9.25 -22.36
C GLU A 441 -21.43 -8.57 -21.93
N GLU A 442 -22.23 -8.02 -22.85
CA GLU A 442 -23.41 -7.18 -22.48
C GLU A 442 -24.43 -7.91 -21.58
N ASP A 443 -24.58 -9.24 -21.72
CA ASP A 443 -25.47 -10.06 -20.88
C ASP A 443 -24.89 -10.39 -19.48
N ASP A 444 -23.60 -10.16 -19.22
CA ASP A 444 -22.94 -10.43 -17.93
C ASP A 444 -22.07 -9.28 -17.35
N ASP A 445 -22.26 -8.05 -17.84
CA ASP A 445 -21.59 -6.84 -17.32
C ASP A 445 -22.01 -6.48 -15.88
N CYS A 446 -21.25 -7.02 -14.92
CA CYS A 446 -21.29 -6.63 -13.52
C CYS A 446 -20.43 -5.38 -13.20
N LEU A 447 -19.64 -4.88 -14.16
CA LEU A 447 -18.76 -3.72 -14.03
C LEU A 447 -19.55 -2.41 -14.14
N GLN A 448 -20.57 -2.34 -15.01
CA GLN A 448 -21.59 -1.29 -15.05
C GLN A 448 -21.03 0.15 -15.14
N GLY A 449 -19.91 0.35 -15.83
CA GLY A 449 -19.24 1.66 -15.89
C GLY A 449 -18.56 2.09 -14.58
N ARG A 450 -18.35 1.16 -13.64
CA ARG A 450 -17.75 1.35 -12.31
C ARG A 450 -16.65 0.30 -12.06
N CYS A 451 -15.54 0.37 -12.78
CA CYS A 451 -14.46 -0.63 -12.71
C CYS A 451 -13.06 0.00 -12.77
N ALA A 452 -12.10 -0.65 -12.11
CA ALA A 452 -10.68 -0.41 -12.26
C ALA A 452 -9.90 -1.73 -12.26
N TYR A 453 -8.87 -1.87 -13.09
CA TYR A 453 -8.01 -3.05 -13.08
C TYR A 453 -6.97 -2.95 -11.95
N SER A 454 -6.86 -3.95 -11.07
CA SER A 454 -6.05 -3.88 -9.83
C SER A 454 -4.83 -4.82 -9.79
N ALA A 455 -4.21 -5.08 -10.94
CA ALA A 455 -3.04 -5.98 -11.04
C ALA A 455 -1.87 -5.65 -10.09
N HIS A 456 -1.14 -6.68 -9.66
CA HIS A 456 0.03 -6.56 -8.79
C HIS A 456 1.35 -6.56 -9.57
N TYR A 457 2.39 -5.92 -9.03
CA TYR A 457 3.72 -5.94 -9.63
C TYR A 457 4.88 -5.87 -8.64
N TYR A 458 5.69 -6.93 -8.61
CA TYR A 458 6.97 -6.98 -7.90
C TYR A 458 8.14 -7.28 -8.83
N ASP A 459 9.29 -6.66 -8.56
CA ASP A 459 10.57 -7.07 -9.14
C ASP A 459 11.01 -8.41 -8.53
N GLY A 460 10.60 -9.51 -9.19
CA GLY A 460 10.80 -10.88 -8.69
C GLY A 460 12.27 -11.24 -8.44
N LEU A 461 13.23 -10.69 -9.20
CA LEU A 461 14.65 -10.94 -8.94
C LEU A 461 15.07 -10.28 -7.62
N THR A 462 14.76 -9.00 -7.45
CA THR A 462 15.10 -8.26 -6.22
C THR A 462 14.34 -8.81 -5.00
N LEU A 463 13.07 -9.20 -5.15
CA LEU A 463 12.23 -9.76 -4.08
C LEU A 463 12.77 -11.11 -3.57
N VAL A 464 13.02 -12.07 -4.48
CA VAL A 464 13.41 -13.44 -4.10
C VAL A 464 14.89 -13.53 -3.68
N THR A 465 15.76 -12.69 -4.24
CA THR A 465 17.20 -12.66 -3.87
C THR A 465 17.53 -11.68 -2.74
N ARG A 466 16.62 -10.76 -2.39
CA ARG A 466 16.82 -9.66 -1.42
C ARG A 466 18.09 -8.84 -1.72
N HIS A 467 18.35 -8.61 -3.01
CA HIS A 467 19.51 -7.86 -3.50
C HIS A 467 19.17 -7.03 -4.75
N TRP A 468 19.47 -5.73 -4.70
CA TRP A 468 19.34 -4.84 -5.87
C TRP A 468 20.53 -5.02 -6.83
N ASN A 469 20.29 -5.75 -7.92
CA ASN A 469 21.30 -6.15 -8.89
C ASN A 469 21.68 -5.03 -9.89
N TRP A 470 22.81 -5.21 -10.58
CA TRP A 470 23.26 -4.34 -11.70
C TRP A 470 22.71 -4.77 -13.06
N PHE A 471 22.00 -5.89 -13.09
CA PHE A 471 21.21 -6.43 -14.19
C PHE A 471 19.83 -6.86 -13.62
N ASN A 472 18.84 -7.11 -14.48
CA ASN A 472 17.58 -7.73 -14.12
C ASN A 472 17.02 -8.52 -15.32
N ALA A 473 15.79 -9.04 -15.25
CA ALA A 473 15.09 -9.68 -16.36
C ALA A 473 13.68 -9.10 -16.55
N ASP A 474 13.20 -9.12 -17.80
CA ASP A 474 11.79 -8.90 -18.14
C ASP A 474 10.98 -10.16 -17.80
N ALA A 475 10.65 -10.33 -16.51
CA ALA A 475 10.01 -11.52 -15.96
C ALA A 475 8.58 -11.71 -16.51
N LEU A 476 7.77 -10.65 -16.53
CA LEU A 476 6.42 -10.71 -17.11
C LEU A 476 6.49 -10.98 -18.61
N GLY A 477 7.46 -10.40 -19.33
CA GLY A 477 7.71 -10.73 -20.73
C GLY A 477 8.06 -12.20 -20.97
N LEU A 478 8.83 -12.84 -20.08
CA LEU A 478 9.08 -14.28 -20.15
C LEU A 478 7.81 -15.10 -19.93
N LEU A 479 7.03 -14.78 -18.90
CA LEU A 479 5.74 -15.45 -18.61
C LEU A 479 4.73 -15.29 -19.75
N ARG A 480 4.71 -14.11 -20.41
CA ARG A 480 3.89 -13.79 -21.58
C ARG A 480 4.49 -14.27 -22.93
N GLY A 481 5.59 -15.01 -22.93
CA GLY A 481 6.19 -15.58 -24.15
C GLY A 481 6.84 -14.58 -25.12
N LYS A 482 7.16 -13.35 -24.66
CA LYS A 482 7.78 -12.24 -25.44
C LYS A 482 9.17 -12.58 -26.03
N TYR A 483 9.79 -13.67 -25.59
CA TYR A 483 11.17 -14.04 -25.89
C TYR A 483 11.31 -15.51 -26.29
N SER A 484 12.14 -15.80 -27.30
CA SER A 484 12.47 -17.17 -27.71
C SER A 484 13.55 -17.83 -26.85
N SER A 485 14.18 -17.09 -25.93
CA SER A 485 15.08 -17.64 -24.91
C SER A 485 15.20 -16.72 -23.69
N PRO A 486 15.41 -17.26 -22.47
CA PRO A 486 15.55 -16.47 -21.24
C PRO A 486 16.63 -15.37 -21.30
N LEU A 487 17.71 -15.60 -22.06
CA LEU A 487 18.81 -14.64 -22.21
C LEU A 487 18.39 -13.30 -22.85
N GLN A 488 17.35 -13.29 -23.70
CA GLN A 488 16.84 -12.05 -24.34
C GLN A 488 16.08 -11.15 -23.36
N ALA A 489 15.55 -11.72 -22.27
CA ALA A 489 14.88 -10.96 -21.23
C ALA A 489 15.86 -10.21 -20.33
N VAL A 490 17.15 -10.59 -20.29
CA VAL A 490 18.16 -9.96 -19.42
C VAL A 490 18.42 -8.51 -19.82
N LYS A 491 18.39 -7.61 -18.83
CA LYS A 491 18.59 -6.16 -18.97
C LYS A 491 19.79 -5.74 -18.13
N VAL A 492 20.76 -5.07 -18.73
CA VAL A 492 22.02 -4.70 -18.06
C VAL A 492 22.10 -3.20 -17.84
N GLY A 493 22.37 -2.79 -16.60
CA GLY A 493 22.51 -1.40 -16.19
C GLY A 493 21.17 -0.70 -15.88
N SER A 494 21.22 0.24 -14.93
CA SER A 494 20.03 0.91 -14.35
C SER A 494 19.04 1.46 -15.40
N GLY A 495 19.52 2.07 -16.49
CA GLY A 495 18.65 2.59 -17.54
C GLY A 495 17.82 1.52 -18.26
N ALA A 496 18.43 0.37 -18.57
CA ALA A 496 17.74 -0.74 -19.22
C ALA A 496 16.78 -1.46 -18.25
N ILE A 497 17.18 -1.61 -16.98
CA ILE A 497 16.31 -2.18 -15.93
C ILE A 497 15.06 -1.31 -15.77
N ARG A 498 15.21 0.00 -15.52
CA ARG A 498 14.07 0.93 -15.31
C ARG A 498 13.12 0.97 -16.50
N LYS A 499 13.66 1.04 -17.73
CA LYS A 499 12.84 0.93 -18.95
C LYS A 499 12.08 -0.40 -19.00
N SER A 500 12.70 -1.51 -18.61
CA SER A 500 12.02 -2.81 -18.59
C SER A 500 10.98 -2.96 -17.48
N LEU A 501 11.13 -2.29 -16.33
CA LEU A 501 10.06 -2.23 -15.32
C LEU A 501 8.87 -1.42 -15.87
N GLN A 502 9.14 -0.28 -16.52
CA GLN A 502 8.12 0.56 -17.17
C GLN A 502 7.40 -0.17 -18.32
N GLU A 503 8.11 -0.95 -19.14
CA GLU A 503 7.51 -1.80 -20.20
C GLU A 503 6.61 -2.90 -19.62
N GLN A 504 6.98 -3.50 -18.48
CA GLN A 504 6.15 -4.54 -17.84
C GLN A 504 4.89 -3.94 -17.20
N LEU A 505 5.02 -2.77 -16.57
CA LEU A 505 3.88 -2.05 -16.00
C LEU A 505 2.93 -1.52 -17.09
N ALA A 506 3.46 -1.07 -18.24
CA ALA A 506 2.65 -0.72 -19.40
C ALA A 506 1.93 -1.95 -20.02
N LEU A 507 2.56 -3.14 -19.98
CA LEU A 507 1.92 -4.38 -20.42
C LEU A 507 0.75 -4.78 -19.52
N LEU A 508 0.89 -4.63 -18.19
CA LEU A 508 -0.24 -4.80 -17.27
C LEU A 508 -1.32 -3.75 -17.51
N GLN A 509 -0.95 -2.49 -17.75
CA GLN A 509 -1.93 -1.44 -18.10
C GLN A 509 -2.74 -1.79 -19.36
N SER A 510 -2.12 -2.38 -20.38
CA SER A 510 -2.83 -2.85 -21.59
C SER A 510 -3.66 -4.12 -21.39
N ASP A 511 -3.53 -4.84 -20.27
CA ASP A 511 -4.45 -5.94 -19.95
C ASP A 511 -5.83 -5.40 -19.50
N ALA A 512 -5.95 -4.11 -19.13
CA ALA A 512 -7.22 -3.47 -18.84
C ALA A 512 -8.10 -3.25 -20.09
N ASP A 513 -7.51 -3.15 -21.29
CA ASP A 513 -8.24 -3.00 -22.57
C ASP A 513 -9.19 -4.20 -22.85
N ILE A 514 -9.01 -5.31 -22.15
CA ILE A 514 -9.88 -6.51 -22.19
C ILE A 514 -11.20 -6.27 -21.44
N LEU A 515 -11.17 -5.45 -20.38
CA LEU A 515 -12.34 -5.04 -19.60
C LEU A 515 -13.06 -3.84 -20.22
N GLY A 516 -12.33 -2.99 -20.96
CA GLY A 516 -12.84 -1.75 -21.56
C GLY A 516 -12.00 -0.53 -21.17
N PRO A 517 -12.49 0.70 -21.39
CA PRO A 517 -11.74 1.95 -21.16
C PRO A 517 -11.65 2.34 -19.66
N TYR A 518 -11.27 1.38 -18.80
CA TYR A 518 -11.22 1.51 -17.34
C TYR A 518 -9.81 1.87 -16.84
N PRO A 519 -9.68 2.67 -15.76
CA PRO A 519 -8.38 2.96 -15.17
C PRO A 519 -7.69 1.72 -14.60
N THR A 520 -6.36 1.73 -14.61
CA THR A 520 -5.53 0.73 -13.91
C THR A 520 -4.96 1.34 -12.62
N ILE A 521 -4.97 0.56 -11.55
CA ILE A 521 -4.16 0.75 -10.34
C ILE A 521 -3.26 -0.47 -10.14
N ILE A 522 -2.02 -0.24 -9.74
CA ILE A 522 -1.15 -1.32 -9.28
C ILE A 522 -1.44 -1.56 -7.80
N GLY A 523 -2.22 -2.61 -7.50
CA GLY A 523 -2.74 -2.87 -6.15
C GLY A 523 -1.65 -3.09 -5.10
N GLU A 524 -0.57 -3.74 -5.51
CA GLU A 524 0.66 -3.86 -4.75
C GLU A 524 1.89 -3.65 -5.62
N ILE A 525 2.80 -2.82 -5.10
CA ILE A 525 4.16 -2.63 -5.62
C ILE A 525 5.10 -2.35 -4.44
N GLY A 526 6.28 -2.98 -4.40
CA GLY A 526 7.16 -2.87 -3.24
C GLY A 526 8.60 -3.33 -3.46
N THR A 527 9.39 -3.35 -2.38
CA THR A 527 10.75 -3.89 -2.36
C THR A 527 11.10 -4.37 -0.94
N PRO A 528 11.87 -5.47 -0.76
CA PRO A 528 12.31 -5.89 0.56
C PRO A 528 13.31 -4.89 1.17
N PHE A 529 13.17 -4.60 2.46
CA PHE A 529 14.05 -3.70 3.21
C PHE A 529 15.24 -4.40 3.87
N ASP A 530 15.16 -5.71 4.08
CA ASP A 530 16.18 -6.55 4.73
C ASP A 530 17.38 -6.91 3.83
N MET A 531 17.56 -6.19 2.71
CA MET A 531 18.56 -6.46 1.68
C MET A 531 20.00 -6.63 2.19
N ASP A 532 20.80 -7.33 1.38
CA ASP A 532 22.22 -7.62 1.62
C ASP A 532 22.46 -8.32 2.98
N GLY A 533 21.48 -9.08 3.50
CA GLY A 533 21.56 -9.76 4.79
C GLY A 533 21.36 -8.83 6.00
N LYS A 534 20.33 -7.97 5.97
CA LYS A 534 20.01 -6.98 7.02
C LYS A 534 21.13 -5.95 7.26
N LYS A 535 21.86 -5.63 6.20
CA LYS A 535 22.96 -4.64 6.19
C LYS A 535 22.53 -3.23 6.59
N SER A 536 21.35 -2.79 6.15
CA SER A 536 20.80 -1.49 6.54
C SER A 536 20.41 -1.42 8.03
N TYR A 537 20.33 -2.57 8.72
CA TYR A 537 20.15 -2.67 10.17
C TYR A 537 21.51 -2.72 10.89
N GLY A 538 22.62 -2.81 10.14
CA GLY A 538 24.01 -2.80 10.61
C GLY A 538 24.59 -4.17 10.94
N TRP A 539 23.84 -5.25 10.67
CA TRP A 539 24.14 -6.60 11.16
C TRP A 539 25.40 -7.19 10.50
N THR A 540 25.63 -6.91 9.22
CA THR A 540 26.78 -7.40 8.44
C THR A 540 28.12 -6.71 8.73
N ASP A 541 28.11 -5.57 9.44
CA ASP A 541 29.20 -4.59 9.38
C ASP A 541 29.46 -3.83 10.69
N LYS A 542 28.93 -4.35 11.81
CA LYS A 542 29.06 -3.76 13.16
C LYS A 542 28.49 -2.34 13.25
N GLY A 543 27.35 -2.10 12.60
CA GLY A 543 26.62 -0.82 12.65
C GLY A 543 27.14 0.28 11.74
N LYS A 544 28.16 0.02 10.91
CA LYS A 544 28.72 0.97 9.92
C LYS A 544 27.64 1.48 8.97
N PHE A 545 26.77 0.58 8.49
CA PHE A 545 25.68 0.87 7.56
C PHE A 545 24.29 0.88 8.22
N LYS A 546 24.17 0.90 9.56
CA LYS A 546 22.84 1.09 10.19
C LYS A 546 22.20 2.41 9.74
N GLY A 547 20.95 2.30 9.29
CA GLY A 547 20.12 3.36 8.71
C GLY A 547 20.37 3.64 7.22
N ASP A 548 21.22 2.88 6.53
CA ASP A 548 21.63 3.13 5.14
C ASP A 548 20.75 2.36 4.13
N TYR A 549 19.61 2.94 3.77
CA TYR A 549 18.63 2.35 2.83
C TYR A 549 18.92 2.60 1.33
N ARG A 550 20.18 2.86 0.95
CA ARG A 550 20.53 3.30 -0.43
C ARG A 550 20.38 2.23 -1.53
N ASN A 551 20.11 0.97 -1.23
CA ASN A 551 19.82 -0.04 -2.27
C ASN A 551 18.30 -0.20 -2.44
N GLN A 552 17.58 -0.27 -1.33
CA GLN A 552 16.13 -0.21 -1.22
C GLN A 552 15.58 1.07 -1.90
N GLU A 553 16.19 2.23 -1.64
CA GLU A 553 15.84 3.52 -2.27
C GLU A 553 15.98 3.48 -3.80
N LYS A 554 16.93 2.71 -4.36
CA LYS A 554 17.06 2.55 -5.83
C LYS A 554 16.04 1.57 -6.38
N ALA A 555 15.78 0.47 -5.68
CA ALA A 555 14.85 -0.57 -6.12
C ALA A 555 13.42 -0.02 -6.12
N LEU A 556 12.98 0.57 -5.00
CA LEU A 556 11.66 1.19 -4.90
C LEU A 556 11.52 2.38 -5.86
N ASP A 557 12.54 3.24 -6.02
CA ASP A 557 12.50 4.29 -7.03
C ASP A 557 12.41 3.72 -8.45
N ALA A 558 13.14 2.65 -8.78
CA ALA A 558 13.06 2.02 -10.10
C ALA A 558 11.66 1.46 -10.41
N SER A 559 11.02 0.79 -9.44
CA SER A 559 9.66 0.26 -9.56
C SER A 559 8.63 1.39 -9.69
N LEU A 560 8.65 2.39 -8.81
CA LEU A 560 7.67 3.49 -8.84
C LEU A 560 7.85 4.41 -10.06
N ASN A 561 9.08 4.61 -10.56
CA ASN A 561 9.30 5.29 -11.85
C ASN A 561 8.72 4.50 -13.04
N GLY A 562 8.49 3.19 -12.92
CA GLY A 562 7.82 2.39 -13.93
C GLY A 562 6.30 2.64 -13.98
N CYS A 563 5.72 3.20 -12.92
CA CYS A 563 4.35 3.73 -12.92
C CYS A 563 4.30 5.19 -13.41
N ASP A 564 5.44 5.88 -13.38
CA ASP A 564 5.62 7.22 -13.95
C ASP A 564 5.88 7.15 -15.48
N GLY A 565 6.22 8.29 -16.07
CA GLY A 565 6.40 8.51 -17.51
C GLY A 565 5.07 8.67 -18.23
N SER A 566 4.95 8.03 -19.38
CA SER A 566 3.73 7.94 -20.19
C SER A 566 2.68 6.98 -19.64
N ASN A 567 3.04 6.13 -18.68
CA ASN A 567 2.12 5.14 -18.11
C ASN A 567 1.09 5.83 -17.21
N GLY A 568 1.49 6.84 -16.42
CA GLY A 568 0.59 7.63 -15.56
C GLY A 568 -0.14 6.80 -14.48
N LEU A 569 0.35 5.59 -14.18
CA LEU A 569 -0.35 4.56 -13.41
C LEU A 569 -0.61 4.95 -11.96
N ASN A 570 -1.80 4.63 -11.50
CA ASN A 570 -2.15 4.66 -10.08
C ASN A 570 -1.41 3.52 -9.35
N TYR A 571 -1.10 3.66 -8.07
CA TYR A 571 -0.53 2.54 -7.28
C TYR A 571 -0.87 2.62 -5.78
N THR A 572 -0.83 1.47 -5.12
CA THR A 572 -0.74 1.33 -3.67
C THR A 572 0.50 0.51 -3.31
N ILE A 573 1.40 1.12 -2.53
CA ILE A 573 2.66 0.47 -2.14
C ILE A 573 2.41 -0.60 -1.09
N TRP A 574 3.05 -1.77 -1.19
CA TRP A 574 3.12 -2.73 -0.08
C TRP A 574 4.38 -2.43 0.76
N THR A 575 4.30 -2.10 2.05
CA THR A 575 3.09 -1.89 2.90
C THR A 575 3.33 -0.80 3.96
N PHE A 576 2.44 -0.64 4.93
CA PHE A 576 2.68 0.18 6.13
C PHE A 576 2.22 -0.52 7.41
N CYS A 577 3.13 -1.23 8.08
CA CYS A 577 2.91 -1.81 9.41
C CYS A 577 3.30 -0.77 10.49
N PRO A 578 2.36 -0.36 11.37
CA PRO A 578 2.57 0.73 12.33
C PRO A 578 3.17 0.28 13.67
N ASP A 579 2.94 -0.97 14.06
CA ASP A 579 3.13 -1.53 15.41
C ASP A 579 4.04 -2.76 15.43
N ASP A 580 3.70 -3.81 14.66
CA ASP A 580 4.36 -5.13 14.69
C ASP A 580 5.79 -5.15 14.14
N HIS A 581 6.19 -4.11 13.39
CA HIS A 581 7.41 -4.16 12.60
C HIS A 581 8.68 -4.17 13.46
N SER A 582 9.61 -5.09 13.19
CA SER A 582 10.94 -5.09 13.80
C SER A 582 12.06 -5.47 12.81
N HIS A 583 13.28 -4.99 13.04
CA HIS A 583 14.46 -5.43 12.28
C HIS A 583 14.72 -6.95 12.41
N GLN A 584 14.15 -7.61 13.43
CA GLN A 584 14.23 -9.06 13.60
C GLN A 584 13.23 -9.83 12.72
N TRP A 585 11.94 -9.54 12.86
CA TRP A 585 10.85 -10.33 12.24
C TRP A 585 10.26 -9.68 10.97
N GLY A 586 10.77 -8.52 10.57
CA GLY A 586 10.22 -7.73 9.48
C GLY A 586 8.84 -7.22 9.83
N ASP A 587 7.88 -7.33 8.90
CA ASP A 587 6.49 -6.86 9.01
C ASP A 587 5.62 -7.68 10.00
N GLY A 588 6.22 -8.60 10.77
CA GLY A 588 5.51 -9.53 11.66
C GLY A 588 4.98 -10.78 10.95
N TRP A 589 4.91 -10.74 9.62
CA TRP A 589 4.42 -11.83 8.78
C TRP A 589 5.53 -12.53 7.98
N ASN A 590 5.61 -13.87 8.04
CA ASN A 590 6.38 -14.77 7.15
C ASN A 590 7.84 -14.35 6.79
N MET A 591 8.53 -13.61 7.66
CA MET A 591 9.82 -12.97 7.38
C MET A 591 9.80 -12.04 6.15
N GLU A 592 8.62 -11.53 5.79
CA GLU A 592 8.41 -10.38 4.91
C GLU A 592 8.91 -9.10 5.60
N ASP A 593 9.45 -8.16 4.84
CA ASP A 593 10.01 -6.91 5.38
C ASP A 593 9.91 -5.82 4.31
N LEU A 594 8.71 -5.28 4.09
CA LEU A 594 8.35 -4.32 3.03
C LEU A 594 7.73 -3.02 3.56
N SER A 595 7.43 -2.91 4.86
CA SER A 595 6.78 -1.71 5.40
C SER A 595 7.61 -0.42 5.20
N LEU A 596 6.95 0.67 4.82
CA LEU A 596 7.57 1.99 4.62
C LEU A 596 8.07 2.66 5.92
N TRP A 597 7.75 2.09 7.08
CA TRP A 597 8.10 2.60 8.40
C TRP A 597 8.60 1.48 9.33
N SER A 598 9.35 1.83 10.37
CA SER A 598 9.81 0.91 11.41
C SER A 598 10.01 1.65 12.75
N PRO A 599 9.57 1.10 13.89
CA PRO A 599 9.90 1.63 15.21
C PRO A 599 11.41 1.51 15.52
N ASP A 600 12.11 0.50 14.99
CA ASP A 600 13.57 0.32 15.16
C ASP A 600 14.45 1.36 14.41
N ASP A 601 13.82 2.17 13.54
CA ASP A 601 14.41 3.32 12.86
C ASP A 601 14.01 4.68 13.49
N VAL A 602 13.26 4.65 14.59
CA VAL A 602 12.90 5.87 15.33
C VAL A 602 14.12 6.39 16.10
N TRP A 603 14.52 7.64 15.82
CA TRP A 603 15.63 8.29 16.51
C TRP A 603 15.14 9.07 17.74
N ASN A 604 15.77 8.79 18.87
CA ASN A 604 15.33 9.24 20.19
C ASN A 604 16.02 10.52 20.66
N ASP A 605 15.27 11.63 20.67
CA ASP A 605 15.39 12.65 21.71
C ASP A 605 14.21 12.59 22.72
N VAL A 606 13.25 11.68 22.52
CA VAL A 606 12.04 11.50 23.36
C VAL A 606 12.00 10.10 24.00
N GLN A 607 13.09 9.68 24.64
CA GLN A 607 13.02 8.60 25.63
C GLN A 607 12.52 9.15 26.97
N GLN A 608 11.20 9.12 27.17
CA GLN A 608 10.69 8.89 28.52
C GLN A 608 11.07 7.45 28.91
N GLN A 609 11.53 7.23 30.13
CA GLN A 609 12.01 5.90 30.52
C GLN A 609 10.82 4.94 30.71
N PRO A 610 10.91 3.69 30.25
CA PRO A 610 10.05 2.64 30.76
C PRO A 610 10.38 2.46 32.25
N GLY A 611 9.46 2.88 33.12
CA GLY A 611 9.49 2.43 34.52
C GLY A 611 9.41 0.90 34.56
N PRO A 612 10.09 0.23 35.50
CA PRO A 612 10.17 -1.22 35.50
C PRO A 612 8.77 -1.84 35.63
N LEU A 613 8.35 -2.57 34.59
CA LEU A 613 7.11 -3.34 34.57
C LEU A 613 7.17 -4.42 35.66
N ALA A 614 6.50 -4.17 36.78
CA ALA A 614 6.20 -5.21 37.75
C ALA A 614 5.10 -6.12 37.19
N PRO A 615 5.23 -7.46 37.26
CA PRO A 615 4.22 -8.35 36.72
C PRO A 615 2.87 -8.18 37.45
N PRO A 616 1.73 -8.25 36.73
CA PRO A 616 0.42 -8.08 37.33
C PRO A 616 0.13 -9.18 38.35
N LYS A 617 -0.03 -8.80 39.62
CA LYS A 617 -0.43 -9.72 40.68
C LYS A 617 -1.93 -9.99 40.57
N LEU A 618 -2.32 -11.24 40.36
CA LEU A 618 -3.73 -11.66 40.46
C LEU A 618 -4.31 -11.21 41.82
N ARG A 619 -5.48 -10.57 41.78
CA ARG A 619 -6.28 -10.29 42.98
C ARG A 619 -7.77 -10.14 42.67
N GLY A 620 -8.55 -11.08 43.19
CA GLY A 620 -9.95 -10.86 43.58
C GLY A 620 -10.97 -10.87 42.45
N THR A 621 -11.70 -11.98 42.34
CA THR A 621 -13.04 -11.98 41.74
C THR A 621 -14.01 -11.14 42.60
N PRO A 622 -14.79 -10.21 42.00
CA PRO A 622 -16.07 -9.80 42.54
C PRO A 622 -17.16 -10.81 42.11
N ALA A 623 -18.18 -11.00 42.94
CA ALA A 623 -19.22 -12.00 42.71
C ALA A 623 -20.41 -11.45 41.88
N ILE A 624 -21.20 -12.40 41.36
CA ILE A 624 -22.44 -12.23 40.60
C ILE A 624 -23.41 -11.24 41.27
N SER A 625 -23.93 -10.29 40.48
CA SER A 625 -25.27 -9.72 40.70
C SER A 625 -25.88 -9.23 39.39
N SER A 626 -27.01 -9.83 38.98
CA SER A 626 -27.83 -9.36 37.87
C SER A 626 -28.68 -8.15 38.29
N PRO A 627 -29.17 -7.37 37.31
CA PRO A 627 -30.61 -7.10 37.28
C PRO A 627 -31.25 -7.41 35.93
N SER A 628 -32.59 -7.52 35.95
CA SER A 628 -33.43 -8.04 34.88
C SER A 628 -33.93 -6.99 33.88
N LEU A 629 -34.43 -7.48 32.74
CA LEU A 629 -35.22 -6.73 31.77
C LEU A 629 -36.62 -6.37 32.34
N ASP A 630 -37.18 -5.24 31.89
CA ASP A 630 -38.60 -5.01 31.50
C ASP A 630 -39.16 -3.62 31.88
N THR A 631 -39.55 -2.83 30.86
CA THR A 631 -40.87 -2.16 30.68
C THR A 631 -40.76 -0.99 29.67
N LEU A 632 -41.84 -0.73 28.93
CA LEU A 632 -41.87 0.09 27.69
C LEU A 632 -42.35 1.55 27.89
N ALA A 633 -41.88 2.44 26.99
CA ALA A 633 -42.58 3.63 26.45
C ALA A 633 -42.87 4.83 27.41
N THR A 634 -43.17 6.08 26.97
CA THR A 634 -43.47 6.63 25.62
C THR A 634 -43.14 8.14 25.52
N THR A 635 -42.92 8.66 24.29
CA THR A 635 -43.04 10.09 23.83
C THR A 635 -42.22 11.22 24.51
N GLY A 636 -41.49 12.04 23.72
CA GLY A 636 -40.67 13.14 24.27
C GLY A 636 -40.12 14.25 23.35
N SER A 637 -40.70 14.50 22.16
CA SER A 637 -40.37 15.62 21.22
C SER A 637 -39.00 15.65 20.52
N ILE A 638 -39.03 16.26 19.32
CA ILE A 638 -37.88 16.54 18.45
C ILE A 638 -37.15 17.80 18.93
N GLY A 639 -35.81 17.78 18.92
CA GLY A 639 -34.97 18.97 19.09
C GLY A 639 -33.70 18.85 18.24
N SER A 640 -33.36 19.88 17.47
CA SER A 640 -32.17 19.87 16.61
C SER A 640 -30.89 19.77 17.45
N LEU A 641 -30.05 18.78 17.16
CA LEU A 641 -28.75 18.57 17.82
C LEU A 641 -27.57 18.85 16.89
N SER A 642 -27.77 19.77 15.95
CA SER A 642 -26.68 20.58 15.40
C SER A 642 -25.92 21.28 16.52
N THR A 643 -24.58 21.22 16.49
CA THR A 643 -23.68 22.06 17.32
C THR A 643 -23.52 21.67 18.80
N LEU A 644 -22.99 20.47 19.10
CA LEU A 644 -22.23 20.19 20.33
C LEU A 644 -21.40 18.88 20.20
N GLY A 645 -20.07 18.98 20.04
CA GLY A 645 -19.22 17.77 19.93
C GLY A 645 -17.71 18.00 19.77
N LEU A 646 -17.27 18.53 18.63
CA LEU A 646 -15.85 18.52 18.18
C LEU A 646 -14.79 19.15 19.12
N LYS A 647 -15.17 19.88 20.16
CA LYS A 647 -14.24 20.70 20.97
C LYS A 647 -13.32 19.94 21.94
N ARG A 648 -13.37 18.59 22.00
CA ARG A 648 -12.71 17.83 23.08
C ARG A 648 -11.47 17.00 22.71
N PHE A 649 -11.21 16.75 21.41
CA PHE A 649 -10.14 15.83 21.00
C PHE A 649 -8.75 16.48 20.84
N GLY A 650 -8.67 17.80 20.62
CA GLY A 650 -7.42 18.51 20.33
C GLY A 650 -6.39 18.63 21.46
N HIS A 651 -6.62 18.07 22.65
CA HIS A 651 -5.75 18.23 23.81
C HIS A 651 -4.81 17.04 24.12
N SER A 652 -4.97 15.89 23.46
CA SER A 652 -4.15 14.69 23.75
C SER A 652 -2.90 14.55 22.86
N LEU A 653 -2.99 15.01 21.61
CA LEU A 653 -1.98 14.77 20.55
C LEU A 653 -0.65 15.54 20.73
N ALA A 654 -0.58 16.45 21.71
CA ALA A 654 0.45 17.50 21.72
C ALA A 654 1.87 17.05 22.12
N ARG A 655 2.03 16.00 22.92
CA ARG A 655 3.27 15.80 23.72
C ARG A 655 4.43 15.05 23.07
N ASN A 656 4.19 14.25 22.02
CA ASN A 656 5.18 13.26 21.55
C ASN A 656 5.68 13.45 20.10
N SER A 657 5.13 14.40 19.33
CA SER A 657 5.56 14.65 17.94
C SER A 657 6.79 15.57 17.86
N PRO A 658 7.75 15.33 16.94
CA PRO A 658 8.85 16.27 16.70
C PRO A 658 8.32 17.66 16.27
N PRO A 659 8.85 18.78 16.79
CA PRO A 659 8.36 20.14 16.47
C PRO A 659 8.73 20.62 15.04
N ASN A 660 9.25 19.73 14.18
CA ASN A 660 9.65 20.01 12.81
C ASN A 660 9.01 18.98 11.88
N PRO A 661 8.16 19.36 10.90
CA PRO A 661 7.49 18.42 10.00
C PRO A 661 8.49 17.62 9.13
N TYR A 662 9.65 18.18 8.79
CA TYR A 662 10.68 17.43 8.07
C TYR A 662 11.23 16.25 8.91
N ASP A 663 11.41 16.46 10.20
CA ASP A 663 11.88 15.42 11.12
C ASP A 663 10.77 14.39 11.39
N PHE A 664 9.52 14.83 11.59
CA PHE A 664 8.35 13.96 11.72
C PHE A 664 8.19 12.99 10.52
N LEU A 665 8.34 13.49 9.30
CA LEU A 665 8.20 12.68 8.07
C LEU A 665 9.44 11.83 7.73
N THR A 666 10.57 11.99 8.41
CA THR A 666 11.79 11.19 8.18
C THR A 666 12.18 10.29 9.35
N ASN A 667 11.50 10.40 10.49
CA ASN A 667 11.67 9.55 11.67
C ASN A 667 10.98 8.19 11.49
N GLY A 668 11.69 7.07 11.71
CA GLY A 668 11.23 5.70 11.41
C GLY A 668 11.05 5.35 9.92
N ALA A 669 11.03 6.35 9.02
CA ALA A 669 10.74 6.16 7.60
C ALA A 669 11.87 5.44 6.83
N ARG A 670 11.57 4.44 6.01
CA ARG A 670 12.57 3.61 5.32
C ARG A 670 12.56 3.87 3.82
N ALA A 671 13.71 4.21 3.23
CA ALA A 671 13.84 4.68 1.84
C ALA A 671 12.88 5.82 1.42
N VAL A 672 12.43 6.67 2.37
CA VAL A 672 11.39 7.70 2.20
C VAL A 672 11.51 8.59 0.94
N ARG A 673 12.74 8.83 0.47
CA ARG A 673 13.03 9.59 -0.76
C ARG A 673 12.44 8.94 -2.02
N ALA A 674 12.27 7.62 -2.04
CA ALA A 674 11.77 6.88 -3.19
C ALA A 674 10.24 6.97 -3.35
N PHE A 675 9.50 6.94 -2.23
CA PHE A 675 8.02 6.90 -2.24
C PHE A 675 7.35 8.25 -1.97
N ALA A 676 7.96 9.15 -1.19
CA ALA A 676 7.46 10.52 -1.02
C ALA A 676 7.87 11.36 -2.24
N ARG A 677 7.16 11.16 -3.36
CA ARG A 677 7.46 11.69 -4.69
C ARG A 677 6.53 12.88 -5.02
N PRO A 678 7.00 13.88 -5.78
CA PRO A 678 6.10 14.84 -6.41
C PRO A 678 5.30 14.17 -7.53
N TYR A 679 3.99 14.43 -7.59
CA TYR A 679 3.10 13.94 -8.65
C TYR A 679 1.90 14.89 -8.81
N PRO A 680 1.28 14.96 -10.00
CA PRO A 680 0.04 15.70 -10.19
C PRO A 680 -1.11 14.91 -9.57
N SER A 681 -1.72 15.41 -8.49
CA SER A 681 -2.80 14.73 -7.79
C SER A 681 -4.15 14.93 -8.48
N LYS A 682 -4.37 16.11 -9.07
CA LYS A 682 -5.56 16.45 -9.88
C LYS A 682 -5.15 17.29 -11.09
N VAL A 683 -5.61 16.96 -12.30
CA VAL A 683 -5.17 17.59 -13.57
C VAL A 683 -6.34 18.15 -14.36
N VAL A 684 -6.20 19.37 -14.88
CA VAL A 684 -7.11 19.95 -15.88
C VAL A 684 -6.66 19.49 -17.26
N GLY A 685 -7.32 18.49 -17.82
CA GLY A 685 -6.82 17.72 -18.97
C GLY A 685 -6.07 16.46 -18.57
N LYS A 686 -5.29 15.89 -19.50
CA LYS A 686 -4.71 14.55 -19.39
C LYS A 686 -3.18 14.60 -19.28
N PRO A 687 -2.56 13.96 -18.26
CA PRO A 687 -1.11 13.95 -18.09
C PRO A 687 -0.44 13.00 -19.11
N LEU A 688 0.35 13.56 -20.04
CA LEU A 688 1.05 12.78 -21.07
C LEU A 688 2.39 12.20 -20.60
N ASP A 689 3.06 12.88 -19.68
CA ASP A 689 4.39 12.48 -19.22
C ASP A 689 4.67 13.03 -17.82
N VAL A 690 4.81 12.16 -16.82
CA VAL A 690 5.17 12.55 -15.45
C VAL A 690 6.55 11.98 -15.12
N LYS A 691 7.54 12.79 -14.72
CA LYS A 691 8.89 12.31 -14.42
C LYS A 691 9.45 12.93 -13.15
N PHE A 692 10.02 12.11 -12.26
CA PHE A 692 10.75 12.59 -11.09
C PHE A 692 12.15 11.97 -10.98
N ASP A 693 13.18 12.81 -11.13
CA ASP A 693 14.57 12.44 -10.92
C ASP A 693 14.96 12.66 -9.45
N ILE A 694 14.91 11.58 -8.67
CA ILE A 694 15.31 11.50 -7.26
C ILE A 694 16.77 11.93 -6.99
N GLY A 695 17.64 11.87 -8.00
CA GLY A 695 19.05 12.28 -7.91
C GLY A 695 19.25 13.78 -8.14
N LYS A 696 18.40 14.40 -8.96
CA LYS A 696 18.41 15.84 -9.26
C LYS A 696 17.38 16.66 -8.48
N GLY A 697 16.44 16.03 -7.76
CA GLY A 697 15.30 16.71 -7.14
C GLY A 697 14.43 17.44 -8.17
N LEU A 698 14.32 16.87 -9.37
CA LEU A 698 13.69 17.47 -10.55
C LEU A 698 12.41 16.72 -10.88
N PHE A 699 11.27 17.38 -10.68
CA PHE A 699 9.98 16.95 -11.19
C PHE A 699 9.70 17.65 -12.52
N ARG A 700 9.28 16.91 -13.54
CA ARG A 700 8.77 17.45 -14.79
C ARG A 700 7.46 16.79 -15.14
N MET A 701 6.49 17.55 -15.61
CA MET A 701 5.22 17.06 -16.14
C MET A 701 4.93 17.68 -17.50
N VAL A 702 4.32 16.89 -18.41
CA VAL A 702 3.57 17.36 -19.57
C VAL A 702 2.09 17.05 -19.36
N VAL A 703 1.24 18.02 -19.65
CA VAL A 703 -0.22 17.87 -19.75
C VAL A 703 -0.66 18.21 -21.16
N THR A 704 -1.61 17.44 -21.71
CA THR A 704 -2.37 17.84 -22.91
C THR A 704 -3.75 18.31 -22.49
N VAL A 705 -4.24 19.33 -23.20
CA VAL A 705 -5.43 20.08 -22.83
C VAL A 705 -6.24 20.36 -24.10
N GLY A 706 -7.40 19.73 -24.24
CA GLY A 706 -8.34 19.95 -25.33
C GLY A 706 -9.37 21.04 -25.02
N PRO A 707 -10.15 21.52 -26.02
CA PRO A 707 -11.24 22.46 -25.78
C PRO A 707 -12.26 21.99 -24.73
N GLU A 708 -12.47 20.68 -24.66
CA GLU A 708 -13.30 20.00 -23.67
C GLU A 708 -12.86 20.27 -22.24
N ASP A 709 -11.56 20.46 -21.97
CA ASP A 709 -11.01 20.57 -20.61
C ASP A 709 -11.31 21.90 -19.90
N ARG A 710 -12.05 22.82 -20.52
CA ARG A 710 -12.25 24.21 -20.04
C ARG A 710 -12.76 24.31 -18.59
N PRO A 711 -11.97 24.75 -17.61
CA PRO A 711 -12.35 24.69 -16.20
C PRO A 711 -13.52 25.60 -15.85
N GLU A 712 -14.33 25.17 -14.89
CA GLU A 712 -15.15 26.11 -14.12
C GLU A 712 -14.23 27.08 -13.37
N LYS A 713 -14.70 28.33 -13.17
CA LYS A 713 -13.84 29.48 -12.86
C LYS A 713 -12.90 29.23 -11.68
N GLY A 714 -11.60 29.17 -11.95
CA GLY A 714 -10.54 29.16 -10.94
C GLY A 714 -9.96 27.79 -10.58
N LEU A 715 -10.46 26.69 -11.15
CA LEU A 715 -9.86 25.36 -10.94
C LEU A 715 -8.42 25.31 -11.51
N ALA A 716 -7.54 24.63 -10.77
CA ALA A 716 -6.14 24.44 -11.10
C ALA A 716 -5.82 22.96 -11.32
N THR A 717 -4.68 22.70 -11.98
CA THR A 717 -3.92 21.47 -11.73
C THR A 717 -3.24 21.57 -10.38
N GLU A 718 -3.34 20.51 -9.59
CA GLU A 718 -2.73 20.37 -8.27
C GLU A 718 -1.57 19.38 -8.37
N VAL A 719 -0.37 19.80 -7.97
CA VAL A 719 0.84 18.98 -7.95
C VAL A 719 1.36 18.92 -6.52
N TYR A 720 1.36 17.73 -5.93
CA TYR A 720 1.94 17.51 -4.61
C TYR A 720 3.47 17.64 -4.64
N ILE A 721 4.04 18.32 -3.64
CA ILE A 721 5.45 18.69 -3.50
C ILE A 721 5.96 18.17 -2.13
N PRO A 722 6.73 17.06 -2.09
CA PRO A 722 7.17 16.44 -0.84
C PRO A 722 8.26 17.25 -0.13
N LEU A 723 8.02 17.54 1.16
CA LEU A 723 9.02 18.13 2.08
C LEU A 723 10.36 17.36 2.06
N VAL A 724 10.31 16.03 1.92
CA VAL A 724 11.46 15.12 1.86
C VAL A 724 12.50 15.53 0.80
N HIS A 725 12.07 16.16 -0.30
CA HIS A 725 12.94 16.65 -1.38
C HIS A 725 13.01 18.17 -1.49
N TYR A 726 11.94 18.88 -1.11
CA TYR A 726 11.74 20.30 -1.39
C TYR A 726 11.73 21.21 -0.15
N ALA A 727 11.94 20.69 1.07
CA ALA A 727 11.83 21.47 2.31
C ALA A 727 12.66 22.76 2.34
N HIS A 728 12.05 23.81 2.89
CA HIS A 728 12.65 25.11 3.07
C HIS A 728 13.86 25.03 4.01
N PRO A 729 14.99 25.73 3.73
CA PRO A 729 16.24 25.62 4.50
C PRO A 729 16.07 25.72 6.02
N ARG A 730 15.09 26.50 6.50
CA ARG A 730 14.74 26.62 7.94
C ARG A 730 14.44 25.28 8.62
N LEU A 731 13.82 24.33 7.91
CA LEU A 731 13.48 22.99 8.42
C LEU A 731 14.69 22.05 8.43
N LEU A 732 15.76 22.41 7.73
CA LEU A 732 16.98 21.62 7.58
C LEU A 732 18.09 22.03 8.57
N VAL A 733 17.96 23.15 9.26
CA VAL A 733 18.88 23.59 10.32
C VAL A 733 18.60 22.84 11.63
N GLN A 734 19.64 22.28 12.26
CA GLN A 734 19.60 21.91 13.68
C GLN A 734 20.02 23.11 14.53
N GLY A 735 19.36 23.31 15.68
CA GLY A 735 19.34 24.55 16.45
C GLY A 735 20.71 25.21 16.70
N LYS A 736 21.04 26.22 15.88
CA LYS A 736 21.98 27.29 16.22
C LYS A 736 21.24 28.62 16.19
N ALA A 737 20.74 29.05 17.35
CA ALA A 737 20.29 30.42 17.52
C ALA A 737 21.49 31.37 17.34
N SER A 738 21.55 32.07 16.21
CA SER A 738 22.52 33.13 15.98
C SER A 738 22.09 34.38 16.73
N THR A 739 22.58 34.55 17.96
CA THR A 739 22.38 35.79 18.72
C THR A 739 22.99 36.97 17.95
N PRO A 740 22.26 38.09 17.76
CA PRO A 740 22.82 39.28 17.13
C PRO A 740 23.98 39.83 17.96
N SER A 741 25.17 39.91 17.35
CA SER A 741 26.39 40.37 18.02
C SER A 741 26.40 41.90 18.20
N THR A 742 25.66 42.41 19.18
CA THR A 742 25.65 43.82 19.53
C THR A 742 26.98 44.27 20.16
N ASN A 743 27.66 45.21 19.49
CA ASN A 743 28.64 46.17 20.02
C ASN A 743 29.68 45.67 21.04
N LYS A 744 30.92 45.47 20.59
CA LYS A 744 32.12 45.83 21.38
C LYS A 744 33.10 46.67 20.56
N ARG A 745 33.48 47.82 21.12
CA ARG A 745 34.50 48.75 20.56
C ARG A 745 35.91 48.13 20.63
N PRO A 746 36.85 48.59 19.77
CA PRO A 746 38.19 48.01 19.72
C PRO A 746 39.03 48.33 20.96
N GLN A 747 39.95 47.42 21.30
CA GLN A 747 41.10 47.71 22.15
C GLN A 747 42.41 47.41 21.42
N LEU A 748 43.47 48.14 21.80
CA LEU A 748 44.69 48.28 21.02
C LEU A 748 45.87 47.58 21.70
N ARG A 749 46.71 46.90 20.90
CA ARG A 749 48.13 46.55 21.17
C ARG A 749 48.49 45.91 22.54
N ARG A 750 49.06 44.69 22.46
CA ARG A 750 50.48 44.51 22.87
C ARG A 750 51.16 43.41 22.04
N ARG A 751 52.47 43.58 21.79
CA ARG A 751 53.33 42.74 20.95
C ARG A 751 54.67 42.54 21.66
N LYS A 752 55.10 41.30 21.91
CA LYS A 752 56.44 40.81 22.34
C LYS A 752 56.30 39.34 22.82
N THR A 753 57.23 38.40 22.66
CA THR A 753 58.38 38.26 21.72
C THR A 753 58.86 36.79 21.69
N SER A 754 59.32 36.34 20.52
CA SER A 754 60.27 35.25 20.21
C SER A 754 60.98 34.46 21.34
N LYS A 755 61.04 33.13 21.16
CA LYS A 755 62.23 32.23 21.17
C LYS A 755 61.74 30.78 20.93
N LEU A 756 62.53 29.78 20.51
CA LEU A 756 63.62 29.61 19.51
C LEU A 756 64.01 28.11 19.57
N SER A 757 64.86 27.63 18.65
CA SER A 757 65.39 26.24 18.52
C SER A 757 64.39 25.15 18.05
N ASN A 758 64.76 24.16 17.23
CA ASN A 758 66.03 23.99 16.50
C ASN A 758 65.89 23.22 15.16
N ASP A 759 66.98 23.29 14.39
CA ASP A 759 67.30 22.67 13.08
C ASP A 759 67.23 21.13 13.02
N ALA A 760 67.48 20.43 11.89
CA ALA A 760 67.20 20.63 10.45
C ALA A 760 67.90 19.50 9.64
N ARG A 761 67.27 19.03 8.54
CA ARG A 761 67.85 18.61 7.22
C ARG A 761 66.77 17.85 6.40
N SER A 762 66.55 18.05 5.09
CA SER A 762 67.45 18.04 3.90
C SER A 762 67.83 16.60 3.50
N THR A 763 67.75 16.11 2.25
CA THR A 763 67.38 16.64 0.91
C THR A 763 67.24 15.42 -0.05
N ASN A 764 66.64 15.43 -1.26
CA ASN A 764 66.93 16.17 -2.50
C ASN A 764 65.76 15.95 -3.51
N SER A 765 65.31 16.94 -4.29
CA SER A 765 65.72 17.31 -5.69
C SER A 765 65.07 16.42 -6.79
N SER A 766 64.65 16.90 -7.98
CA SER A 766 64.97 18.15 -8.73
C SER A 766 63.74 18.64 -9.56
N THR A 767 63.39 19.93 -9.62
CA THR A 767 63.66 20.95 -10.70
C THR A 767 63.26 20.53 -12.14
N LEU A 768 62.62 21.32 -13.03
CA LEU A 768 62.60 22.77 -13.37
C LEU A 768 61.14 23.21 -13.78
N SER A 769 60.63 24.45 -13.98
CA SER A 769 61.07 25.87 -14.19
C SER A 769 61.50 26.27 -15.63
N LEU A 770 61.10 27.39 -16.27
CA LEU A 770 60.25 28.57 -15.97
C LEU A 770 59.90 29.35 -17.28
N SER A 771 59.60 30.68 -17.23
CA SER A 771 59.22 31.67 -18.30
C SER A 771 57.77 31.59 -18.84
N GLU A 772 56.91 32.65 -18.95
CA GLU A 772 56.97 34.09 -19.34
C GLU A 772 56.60 34.33 -20.84
N SER A 773 55.93 35.42 -21.31
CA SER A 773 55.49 36.70 -20.68
C SER A 773 54.39 37.50 -21.46
N ILE A 774 53.57 38.27 -20.72
CA ILE A 774 53.06 39.66 -20.92
C ILE A 774 52.52 40.16 -22.30
N ARG A 775 51.23 40.62 -22.35
CA ARG A 775 50.70 41.98 -22.75
C ARG A 775 49.15 41.97 -22.80
N GLU A 776 48.39 42.94 -22.23
CA GLU A 776 48.01 44.30 -22.75
C GLU A 776 47.29 44.27 -24.11
N ARG A 777 46.18 44.98 -24.41
CA ARG A 777 45.36 46.08 -23.80
C ARG A 777 43.96 46.12 -24.53
N ALA A 778 42.91 46.92 -24.26
CA ALA A 778 42.48 47.92 -23.25
C ALA A 778 40.93 48.18 -23.39
N GLN A 779 40.34 49.09 -22.59
CA GLN A 779 39.07 49.83 -22.88
C GLN A 779 39.36 51.33 -23.15
N PRO A 780 38.36 52.12 -23.58
CA PRO A 780 37.87 53.21 -22.72
C PRO A 780 36.32 53.37 -22.69
N SER A 781 35.83 54.47 -22.11
CA SER A 781 34.47 54.74 -21.59
C SER A 781 33.85 56.07 -22.12
N GLU A 782 32.67 56.45 -21.58
CA GLU A 782 32.10 57.84 -21.54
C GLU A 782 31.49 58.40 -22.87
N ASP A 783 30.47 59.29 -22.91
CA ASP A 783 29.62 59.87 -21.83
C ASP A 783 28.29 60.55 -22.31
N LEU A 784 27.44 60.94 -21.33
CA LEU A 784 26.47 62.08 -21.22
C LEU A 784 25.28 62.40 -22.21
N GLU A 785 24.14 62.76 -21.58
CA GLU A 785 23.18 63.90 -21.88
C GLU A 785 22.34 64.00 -23.19
N MET A 786 21.23 64.79 -23.30
CA MET A 786 20.13 65.17 -22.37
C MET A 786 18.95 65.83 -23.16
N ALA A 787 17.71 65.76 -22.63
CA ALA A 787 16.57 66.70 -22.89
C ALA A 787 15.96 66.73 -24.33
N ASN A 788 14.82 67.38 -24.66
CA ASN A 788 13.76 68.08 -23.89
C ASN A 788 12.46 68.25 -24.73
N ARG A 789 11.27 68.32 -24.08
CA ARG A 789 10.01 69.01 -24.53
C ARG A 789 9.30 68.57 -25.85
N SER A 790 8.05 68.93 -26.15
CA SER A 790 6.79 69.18 -25.38
C SER A 790 5.62 69.44 -26.36
N SER A 791 4.35 69.49 -25.87
CA SER A 791 3.20 70.30 -26.39
C SER A 791 2.64 69.98 -27.81
N ASP A 792 1.33 70.07 -28.11
CA ASP A 792 0.13 70.31 -27.26
C ASP A 792 -1.21 69.90 -27.93
N THR A 793 -2.31 70.04 -27.16
CA THR A 793 -3.78 70.11 -27.42
C THR A 793 -4.32 70.16 -28.88
N GLU A 794 -5.53 69.64 -29.18
CA GLU A 794 -6.88 70.24 -28.96
C GLU A 794 -8.03 69.26 -29.37
N GLN A 795 -9.36 69.44 -29.09
CA GLN A 795 -10.14 70.04 -27.98
C GLN A 795 -11.67 69.71 -28.17
N GLY A 796 -12.52 69.96 -27.16
CA GLY A 796 -14.01 69.84 -27.20
C GLY A 796 -14.55 68.71 -26.28
N CYS A 797 -15.29 68.91 -25.17
CA CYS A 797 -16.40 69.84 -24.79
C CYS A 797 -17.73 69.47 -25.51
N ILE A 798 -18.90 69.44 -24.86
CA ILE A 798 -19.53 70.40 -23.91
C ILE A 798 -20.49 69.69 -22.89
N GLU A 799 -20.47 70.15 -21.62
CA GLU A 799 -21.56 70.47 -20.63
C GLU A 799 -22.96 69.77 -20.65
N SER A 800 -23.85 69.76 -19.64
CA SER A 800 -23.95 70.13 -18.19
C SER A 800 -25.23 69.47 -17.60
N GLY A 801 -25.58 69.46 -16.30
CA GLY A 801 -24.87 69.85 -15.08
C GLY A 801 -25.74 69.85 -13.80
N SER A 802 -25.08 69.88 -12.64
CA SER A 802 -25.45 70.46 -11.33
C SER A 802 -26.88 70.35 -10.74
N SER A 803 -26.97 69.82 -9.51
CA SER A 803 -27.62 70.51 -8.38
C SER A 803 -27.03 70.07 -7.03
N THR A 804 -27.18 70.90 -5.99
CA THR A 804 -26.63 70.73 -4.62
C THR A 804 -27.78 70.30 -3.65
N SER A 805 -27.63 70.03 -2.33
CA SER A 805 -26.67 70.51 -1.33
C SER A 805 -26.73 69.77 0.04
N LEU A 806 -25.63 69.82 0.81
CA LEU A 806 -25.53 69.93 2.29
C LEU A 806 -25.79 68.72 3.25
N LEU A 807 -24.73 68.50 4.07
CA LEU A 807 -24.70 68.12 5.51
C LEU A 807 -24.87 66.65 5.95
N CYS A 808 -24.32 66.38 7.14
CA CYS A 808 -23.96 65.06 7.67
C CYS A 808 -24.58 64.80 9.05
N ASP A 809 -24.72 63.52 9.43
CA ASP A 809 -24.43 63.06 10.80
C ASP A 809 -23.96 61.56 10.76
N PRO A 810 -23.02 61.08 11.61
CA PRO A 810 -22.36 59.79 11.41
C PRO A 810 -22.75 58.72 12.46
N SER A 811 -23.33 57.58 12.02
CA SER A 811 -23.70 56.49 12.94
C SER A 811 -23.66 55.06 12.36
N ILE A 812 -22.71 54.75 11.46
CA ILE A 812 -22.43 53.37 11.01
C ILE A 812 -20.91 53.13 11.00
N PRO A 813 -20.38 52.16 11.78
CA PRO A 813 -19.00 51.70 11.63
C PRO A 813 -18.78 51.06 10.27
N GLY A 814 -17.74 51.48 9.54
CA GLY A 814 -17.40 50.92 8.24
C GLY A 814 -16.95 49.45 8.30
N PRO A 815 -16.86 48.76 7.16
CA PRO A 815 -16.44 47.36 7.11
C PRO A 815 -15.05 47.18 7.73
N LEU A 816 -14.93 46.20 8.62
CA LEU A 816 -13.66 45.87 9.27
C LEU A 816 -12.64 45.45 8.21
N SER A 817 -11.57 46.23 8.10
CA SER A 817 -10.39 45.89 7.30
C SER A 817 -9.76 44.61 7.87
N LEU A 818 -10.06 43.46 7.26
CA LEU A 818 -9.41 42.20 7.59
C LEU A 818 -7.92 42.33 7.32
N SER A 819 -7.13 42.37 8.39
CA SER A 819 -5.68 42.17 8.31
C SER A 819 -5.41 40.89 7.51
N PRO A 820 -4.45 40.88 6.57
CA PRO A 820 -4.07 39.65 5.89
C PRO A 820 -3.61 38.63 6.95
N PRO A 821 -3.96 37.33 6.82
CA PRO A 821 -3.49 36.31 7.73
C PRO A 821 -1.95 36.32 7.78
N SER A 822 -1.39 36.12 8.97
CA SER A 822 0.06 36.06 9.15
C SER A 822 0.67 35.04 8.19
N PRO A 823 1.70 35.38 7.39
CA PRO A 823 2.16 34.53 6.31
C PRO A 823 2.61 33.17 6.84
N THR A 824 1.89 32.11 6.44
CA THR A 824 2.17 30.73 6.80
C THR A 824 3.62 30.42 6.43
N PRO A 825 4.49 30.05 7.40
CA PRO A 825 5.92 30.03 7.13
C PRO A 825 6.24 28.94 6.11
N LEU A 826 6.81 29.35 4.96
CA LEU A 826 7.02 28.48 3.79
C LEU A 826 7.58 27.10 4.20
N LEU A 827 6.85 26.05 3.83
CA LEU A 827 7.22 24.66 4.08
C LEU A 827 8.26 24.17 3.06
N VAL A 828 8.06 24.49 1.78
CA VAL A 828 8.94 24.14 0.66
C VAL A 828 9.69 25.37 0.10
N ASP A 829 10.73 25.12 -0.69
CA ASP A 829 11.66 26.11 -1.27
C ASP A 829 11.95 25.77 -2.74
N VAL A 830 11.05 26.18 -3.64
CA VAL A 830 11.02 25.69 -5.04
C VAL A 830 11.41 26.74 -6.08
N GLU A 831 12.10 26.27 -7.12
CA GLU A 831 12.20 26.92 -8.43
C GLU A 831 11.19 26.24 -9.35
N VAL A 832 10.23 26.99 -9.88
CA VAL A 832 9.17 26.50 -10.78
C VAL A 832 9.33 27.18 -12.14
N LYS A 833 9.28 26.39 -13.22
CA LYS A 833 9.30 26.86 -14.61
C LYS A 833 8.12 26.24 -15.34
N VAL A 834 7.26 27.07 -15.91
CA VAL A 834 6.10 26.65 -16.71
C VAL A 834 6.25 27.15 -18.14
N SER A 835 5.74 26.39 -19.12
CA SER A 835 5.72 26.83 -20.52
C SER A 835 4.65 27.88 -20.81
N SER A 836 3.59 27.93 -20.01
CA SER A 836 2.57 28.99 -20.00
C SER A 836 1.86 29.06 -18.65
N GLY A 837 1.07 30.11 -18.46
CA GLY A 837 0.16 30.28 -17.33
C GLY A 837 0.82 30.78 -16.04
N THR A 838 0.11 30.62 -14.93
CA THR A 838 0.51 31.11 -13.60
C THR A 838 0.47 29.98 -12.58
N TRP A 839 1.25 30.11 -11.51
CA TRP A 839 1.31 29.10 -10.45
C TRP A 839 1.38 29.73 -9.06
N ARG A 840 0.93 28.97 -8.05
CA ARG A 840 0.99 29.29 -6.62
C ARG A 840 1.47 28.05 -5.88
N VAL A 841 2.16 28.21 -4.76
CA VAL A 841 2.45 27.12 -3.83
C VAL A 841 1.81 27.46 -2.49
N ASP A 842 1.18 26.46 -1.87
CA ASP A 842 0.62 26.55 -0.52
C ASP A 842 0.76 25.19 0.17
N GLY A 843 1.02 25.16 1.48
CA GLY A 843 1.23 23.90 2.19
C GLY A 843 2.28 23.00 1.53
N GLN A 844 1.81 21.88 0.95
CA GLN A 844 2.60 20.98 0.12
C GLN A 844 2.09 20.84 -1.33
N THR A 845 1.10 21.61 -1.79
CA THR A 845 0.66 21.61 -3.21
C THR A 845 1.10 22.85 -3.98
N LEU A 846 1.51 22.62 -5.22
CA LEU A 846 1.66 23.60 -6.27
C LEU A 846 0.38 23.60 -7.13
N PHE A 847 -0.31 24.74 -7.16
CA PHE A 847 -1.43 25.01 -8.05
C PHE A 847 -0.91 25.62 -9.35
N TRP A 848 -1.32 25.11 -10.51
CA TRP A 848 -0.95 25.61 -11.83
C TRP A 848 -2.21 25.83 -12.69
N TRP A 849 -2.34 27.05 -13.21
CA TRP A 849 -3.38 27.47 -14.14
C TRP A 849 -2.75 27.81 -15.48
N TYR A 850 -3.42 27.45 -16.57
CA TYR A 850 -2.99 27.68 -17.95
C TYR A 850 -4.22 27.80 -18.87
N ASP A 851 -4.03 28.36 -20.07
CA ASP A 851 -5.12 28.55 -21.02
C ASP A 851 -5.64 27.21 -21.55
N VAL A 852 -6.96 27.09 -21.66
CA VAL A 852 -7.60 25.98 -22.37
C VAL A 852 -8.02 26.43 -23.78
N PRO A 853 -7.79 25.62 -24.83
CA PRO A 853 -8.18 25.96 -26.21
C PRO A 853 -9.66 26.28 -26.38
N ALA A 854 -9.99 27.12 -27.36
CA ALA A 854 -11.38 27.39 -27.75
C ALA A 854 -11.98 26.21 -28.52
N GLU A 855 -13.31 26.11 -28.59
CA GLU A 855 -13.99 25.07 -29.37
C GLU A 855 -13.59 25.18 -30.85
N GLY A 856 -13.07 24.09 -31.42
CA GLY A 856 -12.50 24.06 -32.78
C GLY A 856 -11.00 24.35 -32.88
N GLU A 857 -10.33 24.76 -31.79
CA GLU A 857 -8.86 24.78 -31.73
C GLU A 857 -8.28 23.38 -31.44
N PRO A 858 -7.05 23.07 -31.91
CA PRO A 858 -6.37 21.83 -31.56
C PRO A 858 -5.97 21.79 -30.08
N PRO A 859 -5.85 20.59 -29.46
CA PRO A 859 -5.29 20.43 -28.12
C PRO A 859 -3.89 21.04 -28.01
N ARG A 860 -3.57 21.54 -26.80
CA ARG A 860 -2.27 22.17 -26.49
C ARG A 860 -1.53 21.39 -25.43
N GLU A 861 -0.22 21.24 -25.61
CA GLU A 861 0.67 20.69 -24.59
C GLU A 861 1.30 21.80 -23.74
N TYR A 862 1.28 21.61 -22.42
CA TYR A 862 1.98 22.47 -21.47
C TYR A 862 2.97 21.66 -20.64
N THR A 863 4.15 22.23 -20.35
CA THR A 863 5.19 21.62 -19.52
C THR A 863 5.41 22.43 -18.25
N ILE A 864 5.60 21.75 -17.12
CA ILE A 864 6.10 22.31 -15.86
C ILE A 864 7.36 21.56 -15.41
N GLU A 865 8.36 22.28 -14.91
CA GLU A 865 9.49 21.76 -14.14
C GLU A 865 9.50 22.36 -12.72
N VAL A 866 9.80 21.53 -11.71
CA VAL A 866 9.98 21.95 -10.31
C VAL A 866 11.30 21.39 -9.75
N LYS A 867 12.11 22.29 -9.20
CA LYS A 867 13.41 22.03 -8.56
C LYS A 867 13.43 22.67 -7.16
N ARG A 868 14.36 22.27 -6.30
CA ARG A 868 14.59 22.96 -5.00
C ARG A 868 15.64 24.06 -5.17
N GLN A 869 15.36 25.30 -4.75
CA GLN A 869 16.27 26.45 -4.92
C GLN A 869 17.65 26.18 -4.30
N GLY A 870 17.66 25.77 -3.02
CA GLY A 870 18.89 25.39 -2.32
C GLY A 870 19.53 24.06 -2.75
N GLY A 871 19.18 23.52 -3.93
CA GLY A 871 19.66 22.24 -4.45
C GLY A 871 19.14 21.00 -3.71
N VAL A 872 19.58 19.82 -4.16
CA VAL A 872 19.10 18.50 -3.68
C VAL A 872 19.47 18.25 -2.22
N ILE A 873 18.47 17.90 -1.41
CA ILE A 873 18.68 17.42 -0.04
C ILE A 873 19.35 16.04 -0.08
N LYS A 874 20.57 15.93 0.44
CA LYS A 874 21.37 14.70 0.32
C LYS A 874 20.96 13.65 1.35
N SER A 875 20.86 12.40 0.90
CA SER A 875 20.66 11.22 1.77
C SER A 875 21.65 11.16 2.96
N THR A 876 22.89 11.65 2.78
CA THR A 876 23.88 11.76 3.87
C THR A 876 23.45 12.69 5.00
N ASP A 877 22.64 13.72 4.74
CA ASP A 877 22.25 14.69 5.75
C ASP A 877 21.00 14.23 6.54
N VAL A 878 20.13 13.43 5.91
CA VAL A 878 19.12 12.60 6.60
C VAL A 878 19.82 11.60 7.54
N ASN A 879 20.81 10.87 7.02
CA ASN A 879 21.56 9.88 7.79
C ASN A 879 22.51 10.49 8.84
N ARG A 880 22.82 11.80 8.76
CA ARG A 880 23.47 12.56 9.83
C ARG A 880 22.51 12.96 10.94
N ARG A 881 21.26 13.36 10.61
CA ARG A 881 20.21 13.62 11.62
C ARG A 881 19.95 12.37 12.47
N ARG A 882 19.84 11.19 11.84
CA ARG A 882 19.79 9.86 12.50
C ARG A 882 20.96 9.54 13.43
N LYS A 883 22.10 10.22 13.30
CA LYS A 883 23.33 10.02 14.09
C LYS A 883 23.68 11.24 14.96
N GLY A 884 22.70 12.11 15.21
CA GLY A 884 22.82 13.31 16.04
C GLY A 884 23.09 13.02 17.51
N LYS A 885 23.78 13.94 18.19
CA LYS A 885 23.93 13.95 19.65
C LYS A 885 22.98 14.99 20.26
N LYS A 886 22.46 14.68 21.46
CA LYS A 886 21.61 15.52 22.32
C LYS A 886 21.62 17.03 21.97
N PRO A 887 20.48 17.64 21.61
CA PRO A 887 20.33 19.08 21.69
C PRO A 887 20.42 19.55 23.15
N ARG A 888 20.76 20.81 23.37
CA ARG A 888 20.56 21.45 24.67
C ARG A 888 19.06 21.73 24.87
N LYS A 889 18.60 21.68 26.12
CA LYS A 889 17.27 22.19 26.49
C LYS A 889 17.06 23.59 25.91
N LEU A 890 16.00 23.74 25.12
CA LEU A 890 15.29 25.00 24.96
C LEU A 890 14.25 25.07 26.09
N GLU A 891 13.87 26.28 26.46
CA GLU A 891 12.83 26.52 27.47
C GLU A 891 11.45 26.35 26.83
N GLU A 892 10.50 25.79 27.57
CA GLU A 892 9.14 25.56 27.09
C GLU A 892 8.39 26.90 26.92
N GLN A 893 7.82 27.11 25.74
CA GLN A 893 6.78 28.10 25.48
C GLN A 893 5.60 27.36 24.83
N ASP A 894 4.39 27.65 25.27
CA ASP A 894 3.17 26.95 24.83
C ASP A 894 2.75 27.31 23.40
N GLU A 895 3.43 26.74 22.40
CA GLU A 895 2.92 26.67 21.03
C GLU A 895 2.10 25.38 20.81
N LYS A 896 0.95 25.51 20.13
CA LYS A 896 0.15 24.38 19.58
C LYS A 896 1.05 23.35 18.90
N SER A 897 0.72 22.06 18.95
CA SER A 897 1.44 21.06 18.16
C SER A 897 1.28 21.30 16.64
N TRP A 898 2.11 20.65 15.82
CA TRP A 898 1.96 20.75 14.37
C TRP A 898 0.64 20.11 13.88
N CYS A 899 0.21 19.01 14.49
CA CYS A 899 -1.06 18.35 14.17
C CYS A 899 -2.26 19.29 14.42
N GLU A 900 -2.27 20.01 15.55
CA GLU A 900 -3.26 21.04 15.89
C GLU A 900 -3.24 22.29 14.98
N ARG A 901 -2.20 22.44 14.14
CA ARG A 901 -2.04 23.53 13.17
C ARG A 901 -2.31 23.11 11.72
N VAL A 902 -2.46 21.82 11.45
CA VAL A 902 -2.77 21.27 10.11
C VAL A 902 -4.28 21.10 9.91
N CYS A 903 -5.00 20.76 10.98
CA CYS A 903 -6.45 20.55 10.99
C CYS A 903 -7.15 21.60 11.88
N GLU A 904 -7.21 22.87 11.45
CA GLU A 904 -8.08 23.84 12.12
C GLU A 904 -9.54 23.64 11.68
N PRO A 905 -10.53 23.71 12.60
CA PRO A 905 -11.86 23.11 12.42
C PRO A 905 -12.81 23.81 11.43
N GLU A 906 -12.33 24.83 10.71
CA GLU A 906 -13.11 25.60 9.73
C GLU A 906 -12.41 25.68 8.35
N SER A 907 -11.31 24.94 8.14
CA SER A 907 -10.57 24.91 6.87
C SER A 907 -10.31 23.49 6.37
N VAL A 908 -10.29 23.34 5.04
CA VAL A 908 -9.86 22.09 4.39
C VAL A 908 -8.39 21.86 4.75
N CYS A 909 -8.05 20.65 5.21
CA CYS A 909 -6.73 20.28 5.70
C CYS A 909 -5.61 20.80 4.78
N VAL A 910 -4.67 21.59 5.34
CA VAL A 910 -3.62 22.30 4.58
C VAL A 910 -2.45 21.39 4.19
N VAL A 911 -2.71 20.07 4.15
CA VAL A 911 -1.92 19.04 3.44
C VAL A 911 -2.78 18.46 2.31
N MET A 912 -3.06 19.34 1.36
CA MET A 912 -2.96 19.03 -0.06
C MET A 912 -1.57 19.49 -0.54
#